data_AF-A0A3B9FJD4-F1
#
_entry.id   AF-A0A3B9FJD4-F1
#
_cell.length_a   1.000
_cell.length_b   1.000
_cell.length_c   1.000
_cell.angle_alpha   90.00
_cell.angle_beta   90.00
_cell.angle_gamma   90.00
#
_symmetry.space_group_name_H-M   'P 1'
#
loop_
_entity.id
_entity.type
_entity.pdbx_description
1 polymer ?
#
loop_
_entity_poly.entity_id
_entity_poly.type
_entity_poly.pdbx_seq_one_letter_code
_entity_poly.pdbx_strand_id
1 'polypeptide(L)'
;MKTREETAMNLPFTFLAPRPSLGTLALALLLCSLGLAAKDPRHGPLKDLNGFFPFNPPATAEEWEERSEELKLRLLVANGLYPMPEKTPLNPVIHGKVERPGFTVEKVYFESVPGLYVTGLLFRPENPKKGKLPAVLSPHGHGGRLHDLGKAGVRRQIVIGAERFEESGRMPKIARCGTLARLGCVTFLYDMMGYADNRQISYQLAHRFSKQRPGFEGSDSWGLYSTQAELRLQSIFGIQTWNSLRALDFLASLPDVDAGRIGVTGGSGGGTQTILLGALDPRPIASFPNGMVSSSMQGGCTCENASLLRIGTGNVELAALFAPKPIGMTAADDWTREMLVPGKGFPEIKKLYQMLGKPENALCPDLTHFKHNFNYVSRAVMYSWFNRHMKLGHEEPIVEEDFKLLSAEEHAVWNETHPEPEGGEKLERKLTKWLAERDDSLLVNLPPGEKKIVFRKAWETIIGRKYDEKADFSHKKNRLVHLPSGEETFLEAVEPTEEGDQPILWLGYESSEIKRLSKGKNLHYRAITFREEKEGFTSTVANKREFAGYTHGFNHSRFARQVHDLLSVVSYLKKKHGKAPVLRASAAMREQAMTAAYLSGGAVSGLKVAKSDFRFASLTDYRDPKFLPGAVKYGDVAWLKQALGKKLAVE
;
A
#
# COMPACT_ATOMS: atom_id res chain seq x y z
N MET A 1 -73.61 30.94 -11.82
CA MET A 1 -74.65 30.94 -10.77
C MET A 1 -74.03 30.32 -9.52
N LYS A 2 -73.96 31.13 -8.45
CA LYS A 2 -73.63 30.88 -7.04
C LYS A 2 -73.26 29.46 -6.52
N THR A 3 -72.03 29.37 -5.98
CA THR A 3 -71.59 28.91 -4.62
C THR A 3 -72.09 27.61 -3.99
N ARG A 4 -71.13 26.80 -3.51
CA ARG A 4 -70.93 26.35 -2.10
C ARG A 4 -69.60 25.56 -2.03
N GLU A 5 -68.52 26.10 -1.45
CA GLU A 5 -68.12 26.00 -0.02
C GLU A 5 -68.15 24.58 0.54
N GLU A 6 -66.96 23.98 0.67
CA GLU A 6 -66.66 22.95 1.68
C GLU A 6 -65.35 23.28 2.40
N THR A 7 -65.43 23.14 3.71
CA THR A 7 -64.52 23.60 4.74
C THR A 7 -63.56 22.49 5.17
N ALA A 8 -62.34 22.92 5.48
CA ALA A 8 -61.21 22.27 6.13
C ALA A 8 -61.41 20.92 6.87
N MET A 9 -60.44 20.02 6.68
CA MET A 9 -59.88 19.22 7.78
C MET A 9 -58.37 18.98 7.57
N ASN A 10 -57.57 19.65 8.40
CA ASN A 10 -56.12 19.44 8.55
C ASN A 10 -55.84 18.12 9.28
N LEU A 11 -54.92 17.31 8.77
CA LEU A 11 -54.21 16.27 9.52
C LEU A 11 -52.74 16.21 9.09
N PRO A 12 -51.76 16.22 10.02
CA PRO A 12 -50.34 16.21 9.70
C PRO A 12 -49.84 14.77 9.49
N PHE A 13 -49.18 14.51 8.36
CA PHE A 13 -48.41 13.27 8.17
C PHE A 13 -47.00 13.45 8.74
N THR A 14 -46.80 12.99 9.98
CA THR A 14 -45.48 12.71 10.55
C THR A 14 -44.99 11.35 10.04
N PHE A 15 -43.94 11.33 9.23
CA PHE A 15 -43.22 10.10 8.89
C PHE A 15 -42.44 9.62 10.13
N LEU A 16 -42.96 8.62 10.84
CA LEU A 16 -42.22 7.85 11.83
C LEU A 16 -41.24 6.91 11.13
N ALA A 17 -39.94 7.11 11.35
CA ALA A 17 -38.92 6.13 11.01
C ALA A 17 -39.20 4.80 11.75
N PRO A 18 -39.00 3.63 11.11
CA PRO A 18 -39.22 2.35 11.78
C PRO A 18 -38.17 2.17 12.89
N ARG A 19 -38.65 2.03 14.13
CA ARG A 19 -37.81 1.59 15.26
C ARG A 19 -37.24 0.20 14.93
N PRO A 20 -35.95 -0.07 15.21
CA PRO A 20 -35.40 -1.40 15.03
C PRO A 20 -36.16 -2.37 15.95
N SER A 21 -36.59 -3.50 15.41
CA SER A 21 -37.27 -4.53 16.19
C SER A 21 -36.30 -5.11 17.22
N LEU A 22 -36.79 -5.39 18.43
CA LEU A 22 -36.05 -6.04 19.51
C LEU A 22 -35.33 -7.34 19.06
N GLY A 23 -35.71 -7.95 17.94
CA GLY A 23 -35.06 -9.13 17.36
C GLY A 23 -33.68 -8.90 16.74
N THR A 24 -33.35 -7.68 16.27
CA THR A 24 -32.02 -7.40 15.68
C THR A 24 -30.96 -7.07 16.72
N LEU A 25 -31.34 -6.42 17.82
CA LEU A 25 -30.47 -6.29 19.00
C LEU A 25 -30.29 -7.64 19.70
N ALA A 26 -31.34 -8.46 19.76
CA ALA A 26 -31.27 -9.78 20.38
C ALA A 26 -30.34 -10.73 19.63
N LEU A 27 -30.24 -10.69 18.29
CA LEU A 27 -29.34 -11.55 17.53
C LEU A 27 -27.86 -11.14 17.67
N ALA A 28 -27.57 -9.84 17.78
CA ALA A 28 -26.22 -9.34 18.09
C ALA A 28 -25.81 -9.66 19.54
N LEU A 29 -26.75 -9.60 20.49
CA LEU A 29 -26.52 -10.00 21.88
C LEU A 29 -26.51 -11.54 22.05
N LEU A 30 -27.20 -12.31 21.20
CA LEU A 30 -27.15 -13.79 21.22
C LEU A 30 -25.82 -14.34 20.69
N LEU A 31 -25.21 -13.65 19.71
CA LEU A 31 -23.85 -13.98 19.25
C LEU A 31 -22.79 -13.63 20.31
N CYS A 32 -23.09 -12.71 21.24
CA CYS A 32 -22.28 -12.45 22.42
C CYS A 32 -22.52 -13.44 23.59
N SER A 33 -23.67 -14.12 23.64
CA SER A 33 -24.02 -15.06 24.72
C SER A 33 -23.88 -16.55 24.36
N LEU A 34 -23.81 -16.89 23.07
CA LEU A 34 -23.33 -18.17 22.60
C LEU A 34 -21.80 -18.15 22.62
N GLY A 35 -21.21 -18.67 23.70
CA GLY A 35 -19.76 -18.80 23.92
C GLY A 35 -19.04 -19.74 22.94
N LEU A 36 -19.33 -19.69 21.64
CA LEU A 36 -18.41 -20.09 20.60
C LEU A 36 -17.23 -19.13 20.66
N ALA A 37 -16.20 -19.50 21.41
CA ALA A 37 -14.94 -18.78 21.40
C ALA A 37 -14.50 -18.64 19.94
N ALA A 38 -14.51 -17.40 19.42
CA ALA A 38 -13.98 -17.12 18.10
C ALA A 38 -12.57 -17.73 18.03
N LYS A 39 -12.34 -18.56 17.01
CA LYS A 39 -11.01 -19.16 16.80
C LYS A 39 -10.02 -18.06 16.48
N ASP A 40 -8.77 -18.19 16.96
CA ASP A 40 -7.71 -17.25 16.63
C ASP A 40 -7.64 -17.03 15.11
N PRO A 41 -7.80 -15.79 14.62
CA PRO A 41 -7.87 -15.51 13.19
C PRO A 41 -6.59 -15.90 12.45
N ARG A 42 -5.45 -16.03 13.15
CA ARG A 42 -4.14 -16.35 12.58
C ARG A 42 -3.99 -17.82 12.17
N HIS A 43 -4.87 -18.71 12.65
CA HIS A 43 -4.94 -20.11 12.22
C HIS A 43 -5.83 -20.30 10.98
N GLY A 44 -6.47 -19.24 10.49
CA GLY A 44 -7.16 -19.25 9.21
C GLY A 44 -6.21 -19.33 8.01
N PRO A 45 -6.75 -19.53 6.79
CA PRO A 45 -5.94 -19.50 5.57
C PRO A 45 -5.25 -18.13 5.41
N LEU A 46 -4.02 -18.16 4.89
CA LEU A 46 -3.30 -16.93 4.56
C LEU A 46 -4.05 -16.15 3.48
N LYS A 47 -4.08 -14.83 3.63
CA LYS A 47 -4.68 -13.93 2.65
C LYS A 47 -3.74 -13.74 1.47
N ASP A 48 -4.24 -13.90 0.25
CA ASP A 48 -3.48 -13.64 -0.98
C ASP A 48 -4.07 -12.44 -1.74
N LEU A 49 -3.52 -12.18 -2.93
CA LEU A 49 -3.95 -11.08 -3.79
C LEU A 49 -5.40 -11.19 -4.31
N ASN A 50 -6.03 -12.37 -4.19
CA ASN A 50 -7.42 -12.62 -4.56
C ASN A 50 -8.34 -12.80 -3.34
N GLY A 51 -7.84 -12.57 -2.12
CA GLY A 51 -8.67 -12.57 -0.92
C GLY A 51 -9.72 -11.44 -0.94
N PHE A 52 -10.66 -11.47 0.01
CA PHE A 52 -11.64 -10.39 0.17
C PHE A 52 -11.09 -9.26 1.05
N PHE A 53 -11.10 -8.02 0.55
CA PHE A 53 -10.57 -6.81 1.18
C PHE A 53 -11.68 -5.76 1.35
N PRO A 54 -12.51 -5.87 2.40
CA PRO A 54 -13.56 -4.89 2.65
C PRO A 54 -12.98 -3.55 3.09
N PHE A 55 -13.71 -2.47 2.79
CA PHE A 55 -13.49 -1.15 3.38
C PHE A 55 -14.71 -0.81 4.23
N ASN A 56 -14.50 -0.65 5.54
CA ASN A 56 -15.54 -0.17 6.44
C ASN A 56 -15.21 1.29 6.78
N PRO A 57 -15.87 2.29 6.15
CA PRO A 57 -15.58 3.69 6.41
C PRO A 57 -15.80 4.01 7.89
N PRO A 58 -14.88 4.75 8.54
CA PRO A 58 -15.06 5.17 9.93
C PRO A 58 -16.32 6.02 10.13
N ALA A 59 -16.78 6.11 11.38
CA ALA A 59 -18.02 6.81 11.71
C ALA A 59 -17.85 8.32 11.70
N THR A 60 -16.64 8.82 11.99
CA THR A 60 -16.32 10.24 12.06
C THR A 60 -15.13 10.64 11.19
N ALA A 61 -15.00 11.95 10.95
CA ALA A 61 -13.88 12.52 10.20
C ALA A 61 -12.55 12.36 10.97
N GLU A 62 -12.59 12.44 12.29
CA GLU A 62 -11.43 12.26 13.17
C GLU A 62 -10.91 10.82 13.09
N GLU A 63 -11.80 9.83 13.14
CA GLU A 63 -11.42 8.42 12.98
C GLU A 63 -10.86 8.15 11.57
N TRP A 64 -11.42 8.80 10.55
CA TRP A 64 -10.89 8.72 9.19
C TRP A 64 -9.51 9.35 9.04
N GLU A 65 -9.26 10.48 9.68
CA GLU A 65 -7.95 11.13 9.66
C GLU A 65 -6.89 10.23 10.31
N GLU A 66 -7.18 9.68 11.50
CA GLU A 66 -6.26 8.76 12.18
C GLU A 66 -5.96 7.51 11.33
N ARG A 67 -6.99 6.90 10.74
CA ARG A 67 -6.83 5.75 9.85
C ARG A 67 -6.05 6.12 8.58
N SER A 68 -6.30 7.30 8.03
CA SER A 68 -5.61 7.79 6.84
C SER A 68 -4.12 8.00 7.09
N GLU A 69 -3.75 8.57 8.24
CA GLU A 69 -2.36 8.74 8.64
C GLU A 69 -1.65 7.39 8.81
N GLU A 70 -2.30 6.41 9.44
CA GLU A 70 -1.77 5.05 9.59
C GLU A 70 -1.50 4.40 8.22
N LEU A 71 -2.46 4.49 7.31
CA LEU A 71 -2.36 3.90 5.97
C LEU A 71 -1.30 4.61 5.13
N LYS A 72 -1.24 5.94 5.13
CA LYS A 72 -0.20 6.72 4.43
C LYS A 72 1.18 6.36 4.95
N LEU A 73 1.36 6.24 6.27
CA LEU A 73 2.62 5.78 6.86
C LEU A 73 2.97 4.36 6.41
N ARG A 74 2.01 3.44 6.39
CA ARG A 74 2.21 2.08 5.88
C ARG A 74 2.64 2.07 4.43
N LEU A 75 2.00 2.87 3.57
CA LEU A 75 2.40 3.00 2.17
C LEU A 75 3.83 3.53 2.05
N LEU A 76 4.21 4.55 2.81
CA LEU A 76 5.59 5.07 2.82
C LEU A 76 6.59 4.00 3.28
N VAL A 77 6.32 3.28 4.36
CA VAL A 77 7.19 2.21 4.88
C VAL A 77 7.30 1.06 3.86
N ALA A 78 6.19 0.53 3.36
CA ALA A 78 6.16 -0.60 2.42
C ALA A 78 6.89 -0.30 1.10
N ASN A 79 6.89 0.96 0.65
CA ASN A 79 7.61 1.39 -0.55
C ASN A 79 9.08 1.78 -0.28
N GLY A 80 9.56 1.68 0.96
CA GLY A 80 10.91 2.09 1.32
C GLY A 80 11.13 3.61 1.29
N LEU A 81 10.07 4.41 1.48
CA LEU A 81 10.06 5.88 1.38
C LEU A 81 9.86 6.57 2.74
N TYR A 82 9.93 5.86 3.87
CA TYR A 82 9.83 6.47 5.21
C TYR A 82 11.16 6.47 5.97
N PRO A 83 11.65 7.64 6.45
CA PRO A 83 11.21 8.99 6.09
C PRO A 83 11.46 9.28 4.59
N MET A 84 10.82 10.30 4.04
CA MET A 84 10.91 10.62 2.61
C MET A 84 12.37 10.92 2.23
N PRO A 85 12.97 10.18 1.27
CA PRO A 85 14.33 10.45 0.84
C PRO A 85 14.46 11.79 0.12
N GLU A 86 15.66 12.34 0.12
CA GLU A 86 15.97 13.53 -0.67
C GLU A 86 15.77 13.27 -2.16
N LYS A 87 15.21 14.26 -2.85
CA LYS A 87 14.96 14.22 -4.29
C LYS A 87 16.20 14.75 -5.04
N THR A 88 16.93 13.85 -5.69
CA THR A 88 18.07 14.20 -6.56
C THR A 88 17.62 15.02 -7.79
N PRO A 89 18.50 15.81 -8.41
CA PRO A 89 18.19 16.50 -9.67
C PRO A 89 17.63 15.55 -10.74
N LEU A 90 16.64 16.00 -11.51
CA LEU A 90 15.99 15.19 -12.55
C LEU A 90 16.82 15.13 -13.85
N ASN A 91 17.57 16.19 -14.17
CA ASN A 91 18.31 16.31 -15.43
C ASN A 91 17.44 15.97 -16.68
N PRO A 92 16.27 16.60 -16.85
CA PRO A 92 15.34 16.21 -17.89
C PRO A 92 15.81 16.63 -19.29
N VAL A 93 15.59 15.74 -20.26
CA VAL A 93 15.77 16.02 -21.69
C VAL A 93 14.43 15.83 -22.38
N ILE A 94 14.04 16.81 -23.18
CA ILE A 94 12.84 16.81 -24.02
C ILE A 94 13.30 16.98 -25.47
N HIS A 95 12.95 16.06 -26.37
CA HIS A 95 13.41 16.09 -27.76
C HIS A 95 12.41 15.46 -28.74
N GLY A 96 12.68 15.56 -30.04
CA GLY A 96 11.94 14.85 -31.07
C GLY A 96 10.47 15.26 -31.19
N LYS A 97 10.19 16.57 -31.18
CA LYS A 97 8.83 17.12 -31.30
C LYS A 97 8.18 16.72 -32.63
N VAL A 98 6.97 16.17 -32.54
CA VAL A 98 6.13 15.87 -33.70
C VAL A 98 4.71 16.41 -33.50
N GLU A 99 4.08 16.77 -34.61
CA GLU A 99 2.76 17.39 -34.63
C GLU A 99 1.68 16.37 -35.00
N ARG A 100 0.51 16.53 -34.37
CA ARG A 100 -0.75 15.90 -34.73
C ARG A 100 -1.84 16.97 -34.64
N PRO A 101 -2.97 16.83 -35.35
CA PRO A 101 -4.01 17.85 -35.30
C PRO A 101 -4.47 18.15 -33.86
N GLY A 102 -4.18 19.36 -33.38
CA GLY A 102 -4.56 19.84 -32.05
C GLY A 102 -3.58 19.55 -30.91
N PHE A 103 -2.50 18.79 -31.14
CA PHE A 103 -1.50 18.51 -30.11
C PHE A 103 -0.11 18.18 -30.67
N THR A 104 0.91 18.32 -29.83
CA THR A 104 2.28 17.90 -30.11
C THR A 104 2.70 16.77 -29.18
N VAL A 105 3.64 15.95 -29.62
CA VAL A 105 4.25 14.89 -28.82
C VAL A 105 5.77 15.06 -28.82
N GLU A 106 6.36 14.99 -27.63
CA GLU A 106 7.82 15.04 -27.44
C GLU A 106 8.28 13.86 -26.60
N LYS A 107 9.50 13.39 -26.87
CA LYS A 107 10.15 12.31 -26.14
C LYS A 107 10.81 12.90 -24.90
N VAL A 108 10.71 12.19 -23.79
CA VAL A 108 11.29 12.63 -22.52
C VAL A 108 12.08 11.52 -21.88
N TYR A 109 13.24 11.88 -21.32
CA TYR A 109 13.88 11.08 -20.27
C TYR A 109 14.47 11.97 -19.17
N PHE A 110 14.53 11.44 -17.96
CA PHE A 110 15.12 12.09 -16.78
C PHE A 110 15.54 11.05 -15.75
N GLU A 111 16.43 11.39 -14.82
CA GLU A 111 16.87 10.51 -13.73
C GLU A 111 15.89 10.58 -12.55
N SER A 112 15.29 9.45 -12.18
CA SER A 112 14.53 9.36 -10.92
C SER A 112 15.43 9.04 -9.73
N VAL A 113 16.46 8.24 -10.00
CA VAL A 113 17.58 7.90 -9.13
C VAL A 113 18.85 8.07 -9.98
N PRO A 114 19.99 8.54 -9.46
CA PRO A 114 21.19 8.72 -10.26
C PRO A 114 21.56 7.46 -11.07
N GLY A 115 21.62 7.59 -12.39
CA GLY A 115 21.87 6.49 -13.34
C GLY A 115 20.69 5.56 -13.62
N LEU A 116 19.51 5.78 -13.04
CA LEU A 116 18.24 5.11 -13.38
C LEU A 116 17.27 6.13 -13.99
N TYR A 117 16.93 5.92 -15.24
CA TYR A 117 16.11 6.84 -16.00
C TYR A 117 14.63 6.47 -15.95
N VAL A 118 13.78 7.47 -16.08
CA VAL A 118 12.38 7.38 -16.47
C VAL A 118 12.28 7.88 -17.90
N THR A 119 11.54 7.17 -18.75
CA THR A 119 11.29 7.53 -20.15
C THR A 119 9.81 7.79 -20.35
N GLY A 120 9.43 8.53 -21.39
CA GLY A 120 8.02 8.75 -21.68
C GLY A 120 7.77 9.67 -22.86
N LEU A 121 6.49 9.96 -23.06
CA LEU A 121 5.99 10.90 -24.05
C LEU A 121 5.22 12.03 -23.37
N LEU A 122 5.54 13.26 -23.76
CA LEU A 122 4.93 14.48 -23.29
C LEU A 122 4.04 15.04 -24.39
N PHE A 123 2.76 15.20 -24.08
CA PHE A 123 1.74 15.69 -24.99
C PHE A 123 1.38 17.11 -24.58
N ARG A 124 1.37 18.03 -25.55
CA ARG A 124 1.01 19.44 -25.32
C ARG A 124 -0.04 19.91 -26.30
N PRO A 125 -0.93 20.83 -25.92
CA PRO A 125 -1.80 21.50 -26.88
C PRO A 125 -0.95 22.19 -27.96
N GLU A 126 -1.35 22.10 -29.23
CA GLU A 126 -0.62 22.71 -30.35
C GLU A 126 -0.66 24.25 -30.28
N ASN A 127 -1.83 24.81 -29.92
CA ASN A 127 -2.06 26.24 -29.79
C ASN A 127 -2.53 26.58 -28.36
N PRO A 128 -1.63 26.55 -27.37
CA PRO A 128 -2.03 26.75 -25.98
C PRO A 128 -2.53 28.19 -25.77
N LYS A 129 -3.61 28.33 -25.00
CA LYS A 129 -4.07 29.65 -24.51
C LYS A 129 -2.93 30.30 -23.72
N LYS A 130 -2.87 31.64 -23.71
CA LYS A 130 -1.89 32.37 -22.89
C LYS A 130 -2.00 31.96 -21.41
N GLY A 131 -0.85 31.69 -20.78
CA GLY A 131 -0.75 31.33 -19.37
C GLY A 131 -0.34 29.88 -19.14
N LYS A 132 -0.31 29.47 -17.86
CA LYS A 132 0.02 28.10 -17.45
C LYS A 132 -1.17 27.16 -17.63
N LEU A 133 -0.89 25.96 -18.10
CA LEU A 133 -1.87 24.97 -18.50
C LEU A 133 -2.12 23.94 -17.39
N PRO A 134 -3.36 23.44 -17.24
CA PRO A 134 -3.59 22.25 -16.41
C PRO A 134 -2.75 21.08 -16.93
N ALA A 135 -2.45 20.11 -16.07
CA ALA A 135 -1.64 18.97 -16.46
C ALA A 135 -2.22 17.64 -15.97
N VAL A 136 -1.96 16.55 -16.69
CA VAL A 136 -2.39 15.21 -16.28
C VAL A 136 -1.20 14.26 -16.32
N LEU A 137 -0.89 13.65 -15.18
CA LEU A 137 0.06 12.55 -15.13
C LEU A 137 -0.65 11.23 -15.48
N SER A 138 -0.04 10.45 -16.37
CA SER A 138 -0.69 9.30 -16.98
C SER A 138 0.10 8.00 -16.82
N PRO A 139 0.21 7.41 -15.61
CA PRO A 139 0.82 6.09 -15.44
C PRO A 139 0.13 5.05 -16.34
N HIS A 140 0.92 4.17 -16.94
CA HIS A 140 0.38 3.06 -17.72
C HIS A 140 0.40 1.74 -16.94
N GLY A 141 -0.60 0.88 -17.19
CA GLY A 141 -0.55 -0.52 -16.78
C GLY A 141 0.19 -1.40 -17.78
N HIS A 142 -0.03 -2.71 -17.67
CA HIS A 142 0.57 -3.71 -18.54
C HIS A 142 0.40 -3.39 -20.04
N GLY A 143 1.39 -3.82 -20.83
CA GLY A 143 1.47 -3.55 -22.27
C GLY A 143 2.21 -2.27 -22.64
N GLY A 144 2.60 -1.43 -21.67
CA GLY A 144 3.39 -0.23 -21.96
C GLY A 144 2.63 0.86 -22.73
N ARG A 145 3.28 1.98 -23.02
CA ARG A 145 2.73 2.98 -23.96
C ARG A 145 2.64 2.46 -25.41
N LEU A 146 3.40 1.41 -25.75
CA LEU A 146 3.42 0.78 -27.07
C LEU A 146 2.30 -0.26 -27.29
N HIS A 147 1.31 -0.33 -26.40
CA HIS A 147 0.18 -1.24 -26.56
C HIS A 147 -0.64 -0.87 -27.79
N ASP A 148 -0.64 -1.76 -28.79
CA ASP A 148 -1.39 -1.66 -30.04
C ASP A 148 -2.31 -2.88 -30.19
N LEU A 149 -3.61 -2.64 -30.32
CA LEU A 149 -4.62 -3.68 -30.55
C LEU A 149 -4.53 -4.31 -31.96
N GLY A 150 -3.83 -3.65 -32.88
CA GLY A 150 -3.83 -3.93 -34.31
C GLY A 150 -5.17 -3.60 -34.98
N LYS A 151 -5.17 -3.51 -36.31
CA LYS A 151 -6.37 -3.17 -37.11
C LYS A 151 -7.56 -4.11 -36.84
N ALA A 152 -7.31 -5.41 -36.73
CA ALA A 152 -8.38 -6.36 -36.42
C ALA A 152 -8.88 -6.22 -34.97
N GLY A 153 -7.99 -5.92 -34.02
CA GLY A 153 -8.37 -5.77 -32.62
C GLY A 153 -9.22 -4.53 -32.37
N VAL A 154 -8.82 -3.38 -32.92
CA VAL A 154 -9.62 -2.14 -32.80
C VAL A 154 -10.99 -2.29 -33.46
N ARG A 155 -11.08 -2.93 -34.63
CA ARG A 155 -12.37 -3.19 -35.30
C ARG A 155 -13.31 -4.03 -34.45
N ARG A 156 -12.78 -5.06 -33.77
CA ARG A 156 -13.59 -5.84 -32.80
C ARG A 156 -14.08 -4.97 -31.65
N GLN A 157 -13.26 -4.05 -31.14
CA GLN A 157 -13.68 -3.11 -30.09
C GLN A 157 -14.74 -2.13 -30.61
N ILE A 158 -14.64 -1.65 -31.85
CA ILE A 158 -15.63 -0.77 -32.49
C ILE A 158 -16.98 -1.48 -32.64
N VAL A 159 -16.97 -2.73 -33.13
CA VAL A 159 -18.20 -3.53 -33.31
C VAL A 159 -18.99 -3.69 -32.01
N ILE A 160 -18.30 -3.84 -30.88
CA ILE A 160 -18.96 -3.97 -29.56
C ILE A 160 -19.21 -2.61 -28.88
N GLY A 161 -18.87 -1.49 -29.53
CA GLY A 161 -19.04 -0.14 -28.98
C GLY A 161 -18.01 0.28 -27.92
N ALA A 162 -16.94 -0.51 -27.73
CA ALA A 162 -15.87 -0.20 -26.78
C ALA A 162 -14.90 0.85 -27.32
N GLU A 163 -14.72 0.91 -28.64
CA GLU A 163 -13.93 1.94 -29.31
C GLU A 163 -14.73 2.64 -30.41
N ARG A 164 -14.23 3.79 -30.87
CA ARG A 164 -14.88 4.58 -31.92
C ARG A 164 -14.02 4.79 -33.17
N PHE A 165 -12.70 4.85 -33.02
CA PHE A 165 -11.80 5.31 -34.06
C PHE A 165 -10.82 4.21 -34.50
N GLU A 166 -10.60 4.06 -35.82
CA GLU A 166 -9.79 2.96 -36.36
C GLU A 166 -8.29 3.16 -36.13
N GLU A 167 -7.77 4.38 -36.22
CA GLU A 167 -6.34 4.61 -36.06
C GLU A 167 -5.98 4.84 -34.59
N SER A 168 -6.43 5.93 -33.97
CA SER A 168 -6.08 6.27 -32.58
C SER A 168 -6.57 5.24 -31.56
N GLY A 169 -7.75 4.63 -31.80
CA GLY A 169 -8.34 3.61 -30.94
C GLY A 169 -7.51 2.32 -30.85
N ARG A 170 -6.56 2.10 -31.77
CA ARG A 170 -5.58 1.01 -31.66
C ARG A 170 -4.65 1.15 -30.47
N MET A 171 -4.35 2.38 -30.08
CA MET A 171 -3.45 2.69 -28.97
C MET A 171 -4.18 3.53 -27.90
N PRO A 172 -5.07 2.93 -27.09
CA PRO A 172 -5.93 3.64 -26.12
C PRO A 172 -5.20 4.60 -25.19
N LYS A 173 -3.94 4.29 -24.83
CA LYS A 173 -3.12 5.13 -23.93
C LYS A 173 -2.65 6.40 -24.65
N ILE A 174 -2.34 6.31 -25.94
CA ILE A 174 -1.95 7.45 -26.78
C ILE A 174 -3.19 8.29 -27.11
N ALA A 175 -4.32 7.65 -27.46
CA ALA A 175 -5.61 8.33 -27.65
C ALA A 175 -6.02 9.14 -26.43
N ARG A 176 -5.84 8.57 -25.23
CA ARG A 176 -6.05 9.25 -23.95
C ARG A 176 -5.25 10.54 -23.83
N CYS A 177 -3.94 10.47 -24.03
CA CYS A 177 -3.05 11.59 -23.83
C CYS A 177 -3.21 12.67 -24.91
N GLY A 178 -3.42 12.27 -26.17
CA GLY A 178 -3.73 13.19 -27.27
C GLY A 178 -5.03 13.95 -27.04
N THR A 179 -6.08 13.27 -26.58
CA THR A 179 -7.36 13.91 -26.27
C THR A 179 -7.23 14.87 -25.08
N LEU A 180 -6.54 14.49 -24.01
CA LEU A 180 -6.27 15.42 -22.89
C LEU A 180 -5.50 16.65 -23.34
N ALA A 181 -4.55 16.51 -24.27
CA ALA A 181 -3.85 17.65 -24.86
C ALA A 181 -4.78 18.54 -25.69
N ARG A 182 -5.70 17.97 -26.48
CA ARG A 182 -6.76 18.75 -27.17
C ARG A 182 -7.70 19.46 -26.19
N LEU A 183 -7.92 18.88 -25.01
CA LEU A 183 -8.65 19.51 -23.92
C LEU A 183 -7.83 20.60 -23.17
N GLY A 184 -6.62 20.91 -23.63
CA GLY A 184 -5.79 21.98 -23.07
C GLY A 184 -4.85 21.53 -21.94
N CYS A 185 -4.70 20.23 -21.69
CA CYS A 185 -3.83 19.72 -20.64
C CYS A 185 -2.44 19.34 -21.17
N VAL A 186 -1.38 19.70 -20.44
CA VAL A 186 -0.06 19.07 -20.63
C VAL A 186 -0.12 17.66 -20.03
N THR A 187 0.07 16.63 -20.84
CA THR A 187 -0.08 15.23 -20.39
C THR A 187 1.22 14.48 -20.49
N PHE A 188 1.64 13.83 -19.40
CA PHE A 188 2.86 13.02 -19.40
C PHE A 188 2.54 11.53 -19.20
N LEU A 189 2.86 10.72 -20.22
CA LEU A 189 2.75 9.27 -20.22
C LEU A 189 4.15 8.68 -20.11
N TYR A 190 4.50 8.17 -18.94
CA TYR A 190 5.82 7.62 -18.67
C TYR A 190 5.81 6.10 -18.55
N ASP A 191 6.98 5.53 -18.79
CA ASP A 191 7.21 4.12 -18.86
C ASP A 191 7.41 3.52 -17.47
N MET A 192 6.64 2.48 -17.16
CA MET A 192 6.91 1.60 -16.03
C MET A 192 8.16 0.77 -16.31
N MET A 193 8.87 0.35 -15.25
CA MET A 193 10.13 -0.37 -15.43
C MET A 193 9.95 -1.66 -16.21
N GLY A 194 10.85 -1.93 -17.14
CA GLY A 194 10.81 -3.08 -18.04
C GLY A 194 9.83 -2.95 -19.20
N TYR A 195 9.22 -1.77 -19.42
CA TYR A 195 8.37 -1.50 -20.58
C TYR A 195 8.95 -0.45 -21.51
N ALA A 196 8.63 -0.58 -22.81
CA ALA A 196 9.05 0.35 -23.86
C ALA A 196 10.56 0.66 -23.79
N ASP A 197 10.94 1.92 -23.57
CA ASP A 197 12.34 2.35 -23.51
C ASP A 197 12.93 2.30 -22.09
N ASN A 198 12.14 1.98 -21.06
CA ASN A 198 12.61 1.83 -19.69
C ASN A 198 13.13 0.42 -19.41
N ARG A 199 14.21 0.00 -20.09
CA ARG A 199 14.68 -1.40 -20.07
C ARG A 199 15.91 -1.66 -19.22
N GLN A 200 16.42 -0.63 -18.55
CA GLN A 200 17.54 -0.71 -17.61
C GLN A 200 17.35 -1.83 -16.57
N ILE A 201 16.13 -1.95 -16.04
CA ILE A 201 15.65 -3.15 -15.36
C ILE A 201 14.75 -3.91 -16.34
N SER A 202 15.06 -5.18 -16.60
CA SER A 202 14.38 -5.94 -17.66
C SER A 202 12.91 -6.21 -17.34
N TYR A 203 12.10 -6.40 -18.40
CA TYR A 203 10.72 -6.87 -18.28
C TYR A 203 10.61 -8.16 -17.46
N GLN A 204 11.56 -9.09 -17.67
CA GLN A 204 11.54 -10.38 -17.00
C GLN A 204 11.71 -10.22 -15.49
N LEU A 205 12.62 -9.34 -15.06
CA LEU A 205 12.80 -9.08 -13.64
C LEU A 205 11.61 -8.30 -13.06
N ALA A 206 11.17 -7.22 -13.71
CA ALA A 206 10.12 -6.36 -13.16
C ALA A 206 8.73 -7.03 -13.09
N HIS A 207 8.36 -7.84 -14.10
CA HIS A 207 6.99 -8.34 -14.27
C HIS A 207 6.87 -9.87 -14.26
N ARG A 208 7.95 -10.60 -14.54
CA ARG A 208 7.96 -12.07 -14.70
C ARG A 208 8.83 -12.81 -13.70
N PHE A 209 9.38 -12.13 -12.69
CA PHE A 209 10.13 -12.77 -11.61
C PHE A 209 9.31 -13.91 -10.98
N SER A 210 9.92 -15.08 -10.85
CA SER A 210 9.23 -16.28 -10.37
C SER A 210 10.08 -17.14 -9.44
N LYS A 211 11.40 -17.11 -9.57
CA LYS A 211 12.34 -17.93 -8.80
C LYS A 211 13.39 -17.06 -8.15
N GLN A 212 13.71 -17.36 -6.90
CA GLN A 212 14.84 -16.76 -6.19
C GLN A 212 16.13 -16.98 -6.96
N ARG A 213 17.05 -16.00 -6.87
CA ARG A 213 18.33 -16.01 -7.56
C ARG A 213 19.44 -16.08 -6.50
N PRO A 214 19.95 -17.28 -6.14
CA PRO A 214 20.93 -17.42 -5.06
C PRO A 214 22.18 -16.54 -5.21
N GLY A 215 22.65 -16.32 -6.45
CA GLY A 215 23.77 -15.42 -6.70
C GLY A 215 23.51 -13.96 -6.34
N PHE A 216 22.24 -13.55 -6.19
CA PHE A 216 21.79 -12.20 -5.81
C PHE A 216 21.41 -12.09 -4.33
N GLU A 217 21.77 -13.08 -3.52
CA GLU A 217 21.60 -13.05 -2.07
C GLU A 217 22.96 -12.87 -1.40
N GLY A 218 23.07 -11.92 -0.48
CA GLY A 218 24.32 -11.63 0.21
C GLY A 218 24.32 -10.27 0.91
N SER A 219 24.97 -10.18 2.08
CA SER A 219 24.99 -8.96 2.90
C SER A 219 25.70 -7.77 2.24
N ASP A 220 26.64 -8.04 1.33
CA ASP A 220 27.48 -7.02 0.69
C ASP A 220 27.06 -6.71 -0.75
N SER A 221 26.31 -7.62 -1.37
CA SER A 221 25.79 -7.48 -2.73
C SER A 221 24.54 -8.33 -2.91
N TRP A 222 23.42 -7.67 -3.22
CA TRP A 222 22.13 -8.33 -3.42
C TRP A 222 21.32 -7.71 -4.56
N GLY A 223 20.36 -8.46 -5.07
CA GLY A 223 19.40 -8.01 -6.08
C GLY A 223 18.00 -7.80 -5.52
N LEU A 224 17.13 -7.26 -6.36
CA LEU A 224 15.70 -7.18 -6.11
C LEU A 224 15.11 -8.59 -5.90
N TYR A 225 14.06 -8.66 -5.08
CA TYR A 225 13.38 -9.88 -4.62
C TYR A 225 14.17 -10.77 -3.67
N SER A 226 15.46 -10.52 -3.45
CA SER A 226 16.25 -11.23 -2.42
C SER A 226 15.74 -10.92 -1.02
N THR A 227 16.08 -11.78 -0.06
CA THR A 227 15.80 -11.56 1.36
C THR A 227 16.44 -10.26 1.83
N GLN A 228 17.67 -9.96 1.40
CA GLN A 228 18.36 -8.71 1.73
C GLN A 228 17.67 -7.46 1.18
N ALA A 229 17.05 -7.53 0.00
CA ALA A 229 16.23 -6.44 -0.55
C ALA A 229 14.96 -6.23 0.28
N GLU A 230 14.25 -7.30 0.65
CA GLU A 230 13.01 -7.22 1.43
C GLU A 230 13.26 -6.70 2.86
N LEU A 231 14.36 -7.12 3.49
CA LEU A 231 14.80 -6.62 4.80
C LEU A 231 15.15 -5.11 4.77
N ARG A 232 15.37 -4.55 3.58
CA ARG A 232 15.62 -3.12 3.34
C ARG A 232 14.47 -2.39 2.66
N LEU A 233 13.32 -3.06 2.46
CA LEU A 233 12.13 -2.50 1.79
C LEU A 233 12.41 -2.03 0.35
N GLN A 234 13.27 -2.75 -0.36
CA GLN A 234 13.62 -2.48 -1.75
C GLN A 234 12.80 -3.38 -2.67
N SER A 235 11.89 -2.79 -3.45
CA SER A 235 11.01 -3.54 -4.36
C SER A 235 10.80 -2.81 -5.69
N ILE A 236 10.46 -3.57 -6.74
CA ILE A 236 10.04 -2.99 -8.04
C ILE A 236 8.86 -2.02 -7.83
N PHE A 237 7.90 -2.40 -7.00
CA PHE A 237 6.75 -1.54 -6.68
C PHE A 237 7.19 -0.22 -6.03
N GLY A 238 8.08 -0.27 -5.03
CA GLY A 238 8.64 0.92 -4.37
C GLY A 238 9.39 1.84 -5.32
N ILE A 239 10.23 1.28 -6.20
CA ILE A 239 10.98 2.07 -7.19
C ILE A 239 10.03 2.68 -8.23
N GLN A 240 9.00 1.95 -8.68
CA GLN A 240 8.00 2.52 -9.58
C GLN A 240 7.18 3.63 -8.90
N THR A 241 6.79 3.46 -7.64
CA THR A 241 6.13 4.52 -6.87
C THR A 241 7.02 5.76 -6.75
N TRP A 242 8.32 5.58 -6.52
CA TRP A 242 9.29 6.69 -6.56
C TRP A 242 9.35 7.34 -7.95
N ASN A 243 9.45 6.56 -9.03
CA ASN A 243 9.41 7.07 -10.40
C ASN A 243 8.13 7.88 -10.68
N SER A 244 6.97 7.42 -10.17
CA SER A 244 5.69 8.11 -10.26
C SER A 244 5.72 9.49 -9.55
N LEU A 245 6.30 9.56 -8.35
CA LEU A 245 6.48 10.81 -7.61
C LEU A 245 7.46 11.75 -8.33
N ARG A 246 8.55 11.21 -8.89
CA ARG A 246 9.51 12.00 -9.69
C ARG A 246 8.93 12.47 -11.01
N ALA A 247 8.02 11.71 -11.62
CA ALA A 247 7.27 12.12 -12.81
C ALA A 247 6.31 13.28 -12.52
N LEU A 248 5.70 13.34 -11.32
CA LEU A 248 4.98 14.53 -10.87
C LEU A 248 5.92 15.73 -10.68
N ASP A 249 7.13 15.52 -10.14
CA ASP A 249 8.13 16.60 -10.01
C ASP A 249 8.51 17.17 -11.38
N PHE A 250 8.80 16.29 -12.34
CA PHE A 250 9.07 16.68 -13.72
C PHE A 250 7.90 17.50 -14.29
N LEU A 251 6.68 16.95 -14.27
CA LEU A 251 5.51 17.59 -14.84
C LEU A 251 5.24 18.96 -14.21
N ALA A 252 5.33 19.06 -12.88
CA ALA A 252 5.11 20.31 -12.15
C ALA A 252 6.23 21.34 -12.33
N SER A 253 7.43 20.91 -12.74
CA SER A 253 8.57 21.81 -13.00
C SER A 253 8.52 22.49 -14.37
N LEU A 254 7.68 21.98 -15.29
CA LEU A 254 7.58 22.54 -16.64
C LEU A 254 7.04 23.99 -16.58
N PRO A 255 7.66 24.93 -17.32
CA PRO A 255 7.32 26.36 -17.22
C PRO A 255 5.89 26.66 -17.70
N ASP A 256 5.36 25.83 -18.59
CA ASP A 256 4.02 25.92 -19.16
C ASP A 256 2.95 25.19 -18.34
N VAL A 257 3.30 24.54 -17.22
CA VAL A 257 2.37 23.81 -16.35
C VAL A 257 1.94 24.62 -15.12
N ASP A 258 0.64 24.59 -14.85
CA ASP A 258 0.02 25.05 -13.61
C ASP A 258 0.05 23.92 -12.57
N ALA A 259 1.02 23.98 -11.66
CA ALA A 259 1.19 22.99 -10.60
C ALA A 259 -0.01 22.89 -9.63
N GLY A 260 -0.91 23.88 -9.61
CA GLY A 260 -2.15 23.85 -8.83
C GLY A 260 -3.31 23.11 -9.52
N ARG A 261 -3.16 22.73 -10.80
CA ARG A 261 -4.20 22.03 -11.58
C ARG A 261 -3.64 20.76 -12.22
N ILE A 262 -3.26 19.80 -11.37
CA ILE A 262 -2.76 18.49 -11.80
C ILE A 262 -3.82 17.40 -11.58
N GLY A 263 -4.13 16.63 -12.62
CA GLY A 263 -4.90 15.39 -12.55
C GLY A 263 -3.99 14.15 -12.63
N VAL A 264 -4.48 12.99 -12.20
CA VAL A 264 -3.76 11.72 -12.37
C VAL A 264 -4.70 10.60 -12.80
N THR A 265 -4.32 9.84 -13.84
CA THR A 265 -5.12 8.70 -14.31
C THR A 265 -4.29 7.58 -14.93
N GLY A 266 -4.68 6.34 -14.66
CA GLY A 266 -4.03 5.14 -15.18
C GLY A 266 -4.99 3.96 -15.18
N GLY A 267 -4.70 2.97 -16.02
CA GLY A 267 -5.49 1.73 -16.12
C GLY A 267 -4.70 0.52 -15.61
N SER A 268 -5.36 -0.43 -14.94
CA SER A 268 -4.73 -1.67 -14.42
C SER A 268 -3.55 -1.34 -13.50
N GLY A 269 -2.33 -1.83 -13.74
CA GLY A 269 -1.13 -1.44 -12.98
C GLY A 269 -0.87 0.08 -12.93
N GLY A 270 -1.31 0.83 -13.94
CA GLY A 270 -1.29 2.29 -13.91
C GLY A 270 -2.33 2.86 -12.95
N GLY A 271 -3.48 2.19 -12.81
CA GLY A 271 -4.49 2.48 -11.80
C GLY A 271 -3.94 2.23 -10.38
N THR A 272 -3.14 1.18 -10.18
CA THR A 272 -2.40 0.97 -8.92
C THR A 272 -1.52 2.19 -8.61
N GLN A 273 -0.72 2.66 -9.56
CA GLN A 273 0.11 3.86 -9.36
C GLN A 273 -0.72 5.14 -9.15
N THR A 274 -1.89 5.26 -9.80
CA THR A 274 -2.83 6.36 -9.54
C THR A 274 -3.36 6.36 -8.09
N ILE A 275 -3.65 5.19 -7.51
CA ILE A 275 -4.02 5.07 -6.08
C ILE A 275 -2.89 5.60 -5.20
N LEU A 276 -1.65 5.18 -5.47
CA LEU A 276 -0.48 5.55 -4.66
C LEU A 276 -0.17 7.05 -4.75
N LEU A 277 -0.23 7.62 -5.96
CA LEU A 277 -0.03 9.05 -6.16
C LEU A 277 -1.11 9.88 -5.46
N GLY A 278 -2.37 9.42 -5.48
CA GLY A 278 -3.46 10.07 -4.75
C GLY A 278 -3.26 10.03 -3.23
N ALA A 279 -2.72 8.92 -2.70
CA ALA A 279 -2.50 8.76 -1.27
C ALA A 279 -1.27 9.52 -0.74
N LEU A 280 -0.19 9.57 -1.54
CA LEU A 280 1.15 9.99 -1.08
C LEU A 280 1.55 11.40 -1.52
N ASP A 281 0.91 11.98 -2.52
CA ASP A 281 1.26 13.30 -3.04
C ASP A 281 0.07 14.27 -2.96
N PRO A 282 0.23 15.47 -2.38
CA PRO A 282 -0.87 16.41 -2.24
C PRO A 282 -1.17 17.19 -3.53
N ARG A 283 -0.32 17.15 -4.57
CA ARG A 283 -0.48 17.97 -5.78
C ARG A 283 -1.69 17.58 -6.64
N PRO A 284 -2.01 16.29 -6.87
CA PRO A 284 -3.18 15.95 -7.67
C PRO A 284 -4.48 16.48 -7.03
N ILE A 285 -5.29 17.17 -7.84
CA ILE A 285 -6.59 17.72 -7.45
C ILE A 285 -7.76 16.87 -7.94
N ALA A 286 -7.53 15.99 -8.90
CA ALA A 286 -8.51 15.02 -9.40
C ALA A 286 -7.80 13.71 -9.75
N SER A 287 -8.43 12.58 -9.41
CA SER A 287 -7.86 11.24 -9.61
C SER A 287 -8.83 10.33 -10.34
N PHE A 288 -8.31 9.50 -11.25
CA PHE A 288 -9.10 8.51 -11.98
C PHE A 288 -8.36 7.15 -12.11
N PRO A 289 -8.30 6.32 -11.04
CA PRO A 289 -7.71 4.98 -11.07
C PRO A 289 -8.65 3.96 -11.73
N ASN A 290 -8.41 3.63 -13.00
CA ASN A 290 -9.30 2.75 -13.76
C ASN A 290 -8.85 1.27 -13.71
N GLY A 291 -9.81 0.34 -13.65
CA GLY A 291 -9.56 -1.10 -13.82
C GLY A 291 -8.69 -1.74 -12.72
N MET A 292 -8.66 -1.17 -11.50
CA MET A 292 -7.84 -1.72 -10.41
C MET A 292 -8.53 -1.69 -9.03
N VAL A 293 -9.28 -0.63 -8.73
CA VAL A 293 -9.97 -0.51 -7.43
C VAL A 293 -10.98 -1.66 -7.32
N SER A 294 -10.75 -2.57 -6.37
CA SER A 294 -11.63 -3.70 -6.08
C SER A 294 -11.31 -4.33 -4.72
N SER A 295 -12.26 -5.10 -4.20
CA SER A 295 -12.10 -5.88 -2.97
C SER A 295 -11.69 -7.34 -3.19
N SER A 296 -11.59 -7.82 -4.44
CA SER A 296 -11.26 -9.23 -4.76
C SER A 296 -10.00 -9.44 -5.60
N MET A 297 -9.35 -8.38 -6.11
CA MET A 297 -8.08 -8.51 -6.84
C MET A 297 -7.17 -7.31 -6.55
N GLN A 298 -6.00 -7.56 -5.98
CA GLN A 298 -5.11 -6.51 -5.46
C GLN A 298 -3.93 -6.15 -6.37
N GLY A 299 -3.80 -6.81 -7.51
CA GLY A 299 -2.69 -6.66 -8.46
C GLY A 299 -1.98 -7.99 -8.66
N GLY A 300 -2.07 -8.57 -9.86
CA GLY A 300 -1.51 -9.89 -10.16
C GLY A 300 0.00 -9.88 -10.40
N CYS A 301 0.57 -8.72 -10.75
CA CYS A 301 1.96 -8.60 -11.11
C CYS A 301 2.87 -8.38 -9.90
N THR A 302 4.13 -8.80 -10.04
CA THR A 302 5.19 -8.52 -9.06
C THR A 302 5.45 -7.02 -8.92
N CYS A 303 5.15 -6.22 -9.95
CA CYS A 303 5.31 -4.77 -9.93
C CYS A 303 4.17 -4.02 -9.22
N GLU A 304 3.16 -4.72 -8.71
CA GLU A 304 1.96 -4.16 -8.05
C GLU A 304 1.89 -4.51 -6.55
N ASN A 305 2.93 -5.18 -6.05
CA ASN A 305 2.98 -5.74 -4.70
C ASN A 305 4.33 -5.46 -4.06
N ALA A 306 4.32 -5.31 -2.73
CA ALA A 306 5.48 -5.19 -1.87
C ALA A 306 5.13 -5.78 -0.49
N SER A 307 6.14 -6.21 0.27
CA SER A 307 5.95 -6.57 1.67
C SER A 307 5.31 -5.41 2.45
N LEU A 308 4.44 -5.73 3.43
CA LEU A 308 3.71 -4.80 4.31
C LEU A 308 2.59 -3.96 3.68
N LEU A 309 2.41 -4.00 2.35
CA LEU A 309 1.59 -3.04 1.60
C LEU A 309 0.09 -3.04 1.97
N ARG A 310 -0.53 -4.21 2.09
CA ARG A 310 -1.98 -4.42 2.20
C ARG A 310 -2.35 -5.34 3.37
N ILE A 311 -1.59 -5.29 4.46
CA ILE A 311 -1.97 -6.02 5.68
C ILE A 311 -3.11 -5.26 6.36
N GLY A 312 -4.28 -5.89 6.49
CA GLY A 312 -5.46 -5.29 7.10
C GLY A 312 -6.11 -4.17 6.29
N THR A 313 -5.81 -4.06 5.00
CA THR A 313 -6.35 -3.04 4.08
C THR A 313 -6.31 -3.56 2.64
N GLY A 314 -6.94 -2.87 1.68
CA GLY A 314 -6.90 -3.20 0.26
C GLY A 314 -7.19 -2.01 -0.64
N ASN A 315 -7.20 -2.22 -1.96
CA ASN A 315 -7.24 -1.17 -2.96
C ASN A 315 -8.47 -0.23 -2.84
N VAL A 316 -9.60 -0.68 -2.30
CA VAL A 316 -10.77 0.18 -2.05
C VAL A 316 -10.47 1.25 -0.98
N GLU A 317 -9.98 0.82 0.19
CA GLU A 317 -9.63 1.73 1.29
C GLU A 317 -8.42 2.61 0.91
N LEU A 318 -7.43 2.04 0.20
CA LEU A 318 -6.29 2.83 -0.28
C LEU A 318 -6.69 3.88 -1.32
N ALA A 319 -7.65 3.60 -2.20
CA ALA A 319 -8.21 4.60 -3.12
C ALA A 319 -8.96 5.70 -2.35
N ALA A 320 -9.63 5.35 -1.25
CA ALA A 320 -10.36 6.30 -0.42
C ALA A 320 -9.44 7.34 0.25
N LEU A 321 -8.13 7.10 0.38
CA LEU A 321 -7.14 8.08 0.88
C LEU A 321 -7.08 9.39 0.08
N PHE A 322 -7.66 9.43 -1.12
CA PHE A 322 -7.80 10.67 -1.89
C PHE A 322 -8.92 11.58 -1.37
N ALA A 323 -9.81 11.07 -0.51
CA ALA A 323 -10.89 11.86 0.06
C ALA A 323 -10.35 13.06 0.86
N PRO A 324 -11.03 14.23 0.80
CA PRO A 324 -12.31 14.49 0.13
C PRO A 324 -12.16 14.98 -1.33
N LYS A 325 -10.97 14.86 -1.95
CA LYS A 325 -10.74 15.34 -3.32
C LYS A 325 -11.46 14.46 -4.36
N PRO A 326 -11.80 14.99 -5.54
CA PRO A 326 -12.48 14.28 -6.62
C PRO A 326 -11.82 12.95 -7.07
N ILE A 327 -12.42 11.80 -6.72
CA ILE A 327 -12.05 10.48 -7.25
C ILE A 327 -13.13 9.90 -8.20
N GLY A 328 -12.71 9.48 -9.39
CA GLY A 328 -13.55 8.79 -10.36
C GLY A 328 -12.98 7.43 -10.75
N MET A 329 -13.82 6.48 -11.14
CA MET A 329 -13.40 5.20 -11.73
C MET A 329 -14.54 4.63 -12.57
N THR A 330 -14.33 3.50 -13.26
CA THR A 330 -15.42 2.73 -13.88
C THR A 330 -15.38 1.28 -13.43
N ALA A 331 -16.53 0.62 -13.42
CA ALA A 331 -16.64 -0.82 -13.20
C ALA A 331 -16.82 -1.54 -14.54
N ALA A 332 -16.01 -2.57 -14.80
CA ALA A 332 -16.04 -3.41 -15.99
C ALA A 332 -16.43 -4.86 -15.65
N ASP A 333 -16.63 -5.70 -16.67
CA ASP A 333 -16.87 -7.15 -16.58
C ASP A 333 -15.59 -7.91 -16.17
N ASP A 334 -15.02 -7.52 -15.05
CA ASP A 334 -13.83 -8.08 -14.41
C ASP A 334 -13.99 -8.00 -12.87
N TRP A 335 -12.89 -8.00 -12.12
CA TRP A 335 -12.89 -7.85 -10.66
C TRP A 335 -13.49 -6.53 -10.18
N THR A 336 -13.48 -5.46 -10.98
CA THR A 336 -14.02 -4.15 -10.63
C THR A 336 -15.54 -4.11 -10.61
N ARG A 337 -16.26 -5.12 -11.12
CA ARG A 337 -17.72 -5.23 -10.96
C ARG A 337 -18.14 -5.18 -9.48
N GLU A 338 -17.29 -5.67 -8.59
CA GLU A 338 -17.54 -5.64 -7.15
C GLU A 338 -17.61 -4.23 -6.58
N MET A 339 -17.07 -3.23 -7.30
CA MET A 339 -17.24 -1.83 -6.92
C MET A 339 -18.70 -1.41 -6.91
N LEU A 340 -19.59 -2.07 -7.65
CA LEU A 340 -21.01 -1.74 -7.68
C LEU A 340 -21.82 -2.39 -6.55
N VAL A 341 -21.22 -3.30 -5.78
CA VAL A 341 -21.92 -4.12 -4.78
C VAL A 341 -21.83 -3.47 -3.39
N PRO A 342 -22.96 -3.20 -2.70
CA PRO A 342 -22.96 -2.72 -1.33
C PRO A 342 -22.20 -3.65 -0.38
N GLY A 343 -21.35 -3.08 0.48
CA GLY A 343 -20.48 -3.84 1.39
C GLY A 343 -19.18 -4.34 0.76
N LYS A 344 -18.89 -3.99 -0.50
CA LYS A 344 -17.69 -4.45 -1.21
C LYS A 344 -16.81 -3.34 -1.80
N GLY A 345 -17.29 -2.12 -2.03
CA GLY A 345 -16.57 -1.22 -2.94
C GLY A 345 -17.03 0.22 -2.94
N PHE A 346 -17.55 0.70 -4.07
CA PHE A 346 -17.86 2.13 -4.26
C PHE A 346 -18.92 2.66 -3.29
N PRO A 347 -19.98 1.91 -2.89
CA PRO A 347 -20.90 2.38 -1.87
C PRO A 347 -20.21 2.77 -0.55
N GLU A 348 -19.13 2.10 -0.18
CA GLU A 348 -18.34 2.39 1.02
C GLU A 348 -17.48 3.65 0.84
N ILE A 349 -16.89 3.84 -0.34
CA ILE A 349 -16.24 5.12 -0.70
C ILE A 349 -17.27 6.26 -0.68
N LYS A 350 -18.47 6.05 -1.22
CA LYS A 350 -19.51 7.08 -1.26
C LYS A 350 -19.98 7.48 0.14
N LYS A 351 -20.12 6.53 1.06
CA LYS A 351 -20.41 6.79 2.48
C LYS A 351 -19.34 7.66 3.13
N LEU A 352 -18.06 7.38 2.89
CA LEU A 352 -16.96 8.22 3.37
C LEU A 352 -17.09 9.66 2.84
N TYR A 353 -17.28 9.83 1.53
CA TYR A 353 -17.42 11.15 0.93
C TYR A 353 -18.67 11.90 1.40
N GLN A 354 -19.77 11.19 1.69
CA GLN A 354 -20.97 11.76 2.33
C GLN A 354 -20.65 12.27 3.74
N MET A 355 -19.97 11.46 4.54
CA MET A 355 -19.54 11.81 5.90
C MET A 355 -18.60 13.02 5.91
N LEU A 356 -17.74 13.16 4.90
CA LEU A 356 -16.87 14.33 4.70
C LEU A 356 -17.55 15.52 3.99
N GLY A 357 -18.86 15.46 3.73
CA GLY A 357 -19.62 16.57 3.14
C GLY A 357 -19.33 16.86 1.66
N LYS A 358 -18.78 15.88 0.92
CA LYS A 358 -18.44 15.97 -0.52
C LYS A 358 -18.93 14.78 -1.35
N PRO A 359 -20.18 14.33 -1.21
CA PRO A 359 -20.68 13.16 -1.95
C PRO A 359 -20.45 13.26 -3.47
N GLU A 360 -20.58 14.44 -4.06
CA GLU A 360 -20.40 14.72 -5.49
C GLU A 360 -18.97 14.45 -6.00
N ASN A 361 -17.97 14.41 -5.11
CA ASN A 361 -16.56 14.18 -5.45
C ASN A 361 -16.19 12.68 -5.58
N ALA A 362 -17.18 11.79 -5.67
CA ALA A 362 -16.97 10.37 -5.91
C ALA A 362 -17.90 9.85 -7.03
N LEU A 363 -17.32 9.16 -8.02
CA LEU A 363 -18.01 8.61 -9.20
C LEU A 363 -17.52 7.20 -9.57
N CYS A 364 -18.45 6.28 -9.85
CA CYS A 364 -18.16 4.93 -10.39
C CYS A 364 -19.32 4.44 -11.27
N PRO A 365 -19.33 4.71 -12.59
CA PRO A 365 -20.36 4.24 -13.49
C PRO A 365 -20.24 2.73 -13.77
N ASP A 366 -21.38 2.10 -14.01
CA ASP A 366 -21.47 0.71 -14.45
C ASP A 366 -21.21 0.59 -15.95
N LEU A 367 -20.06 0.01 -16.30
CA LEU A 367 -19.68 -0.36 -17.67
C LEU A 367 -19.40 -1.86 -17.77
N THR A 368 -20.12 -2.68 -16.98
CA THR A 368 -19.94 -4.15 -16.91
C THR A 368 -20.38 -4.90 -18.17
N HIS A 369 -20.79 -4.20 -19.22
CA HIS A 369 -20.95 -4.77 -20.56
C HIS A 369 -19.63 -4.83 -21.35
N PHE A 370 -18.57 -4.16 -20.87
CA PHE A 370 -17.22 -4.27 -21.43
C PHE A 370 -16.32 -5.12 -20.53
N LYS A 371 -15.46 -5.96 -21.14
CA LYS A 371 -14.37 -6.67 -20.44
C LYS A 371 -13.34 -5.69 -19.86
N HIS A 372 -12.35 -6.17 -19.11
CA HIS A 372 -11.26 -5.35 -18.56
C HIS A 372 -10.66 -4.38 -19.59
N ASN A 373 -10.75 -3.07 -19.35
CA ASN A 373 -10.41 -2.06 -20.35
C ASN A 373 -10.04 -0.69 -19.77
N PHE A 374 -9.60 0.21 -20.66
CA PHE A 374 -9.70 1.67 -20.50
C PHE A 374 -10.06 2.26 -21.89
N ASN A 375 -11.22 1.85 -22.36
CA ASN A 375 -11.71 2.04 -23.71
C ASN A 375 -12.29 3.45 -23.92
N TYR A 376 -12.82 3.75 -25.12
CA TYR A 376 -13.38 5.06 -25.46
C TYR A 376 -14.44 5.53 -24.46
N VAL A 377 -15.33 4.62 -24.04
CA VAL A 377 -16.44 4.94 -23.12
C VAL A 377 -15.92 5.27 -21.72
N SER A 378 -14.99 4.47 -21.19
CA SER A 378 -14.34 4.77 -19.90
C SER A 378 -13.51 6.05 -19.96
N ARG A 379 -12.85 6.33 -21.09
CA ARG A 379 -12.10 7.59 -21.30
C ARG A 379 -13.02 8.80 -21.35
N ALA A 380 -14.19 8.71 -22.00
CA ALA A 380 -15.18 9.78 -22.01
C ALA A 380 -15.63 10.17 -20.60
N VAL A 381 -15.91 9.19 -19.73
CA VAL A 381 -16.21 9.45 -18.30
C VAL A 381 -15.06 10.20 -17.62
N MET A 382 -13.82 9.77 -17.85
CA MET A 382 -12.64 10.41 -17.28
C MET A 382 -12.43 11.84 -17.81
N TYR A 383 -12.65 12.10 -19.10
CA TYR A 383 -12.53 13.45 -19.65
C TYR A 383 -13.55 14.40 -19.02
N SER A 384 -14.82 13.98 -18.91
CA SER A 384 -15.85 14.74 -18.21
C SER A 384 -15.49 15.00 -16.75
N TRP A 385 -14.92 14.00 -16.07
CA TRP A 385 -14.44 14.15 -14.69
C TRP A 385 -13.39 15.24 -14.55
N PHE A 386 -12.35 15.21 -15.40
CA PHE A 386 -11.31 16.24 -15.39
C PHE A 386 -11.78 17.59 -15.92
N ASN A 387 -12.65 17.62 -16.93
CA ASN A 387 -13.26 18.86 -17.43
C ASN A 387 -13.93 19.65 -16.31
N ARG A 388 -14.74 18.95 -15.50
CA ARG A 388 -15.42 19.54 -14.33
C ARG A 388 -14.45 19.95 -13.23
N HIS A 389 -13.65 19.01 -12.72
CA HIS A 389 -12.88 19.23 -11.49
C HIS A 389 -11.60 20.02 -11.68
N MET A 390 -11.05 20.04 -12.90
CA MET A 390 -9.89 20.87 -13.27
C MET A 390 -10.29 22.15 -14.01
N LYS A 391 -11.61 22.38 -14.21
CA LYS A 391 -12.18 23.56 -14.86
C LYS A 391 -11.60 23.80 -16.25
N LEU A 392 -11.64 22.77 -17.11
CA LEU A 392 -11.06 22.85 -18.46
C LEU A 392 -11.93 23.68 -19.42
N GLY A 393 -13.25 23.75 -19.17
CA GLY A 393 -14.16 24.66 -19.86
C GLY A 393 -14.62 24.19 -21.24
N HIS A 394 -14.64 22.87 -21.47
CA HIS A 394 -15.16 22.27 -22.71
C HIS A 394 -16.64 21.91 -22.57
N GLU A 395 -17.36 21.98 -23.68
CA GLU A 395 -18.75 21.50 -23.76
C GLU A 395 -18.79 19.97 -23.69
N GLU A 396 -19.86 19.44 -23.07
CA GLU A 396 -20.10 18.00 -22.98
C GLU A 396 -21.22 17.59 -23.96
N PRO A 397 -21.17 16.36 -24.54
CA PRO A 397 -20.19 15.31 -24.29
C PRO A 397 -18.87 15.53 -25.01
N ILE A 398 -17.76 15.16 -24.34
CA ILE A 398 -16.43 15.15 -24.97
C ILE A 398 -16.31 13.93 -25.88
N VAL A 399 -16.06 14.18 -27.15
CA VAL A 399 -15.87 13.17 -28.19
C VAL A 399 -14.41 13.22 -28.64
N GLU A 400 -13.72 12.08 -28.62
CA GLU A 400 -12.36 12.02 -29.17
C GLU A 400 -12.37 12.27 -30.69
N GLU A 401 -11.20 12.58 -31.25
CA GLU A 401 -11.01 12.67 -32.69
C GLU A 401 -9.91 11.70 -33.12
N ASP A 402 -10.06 11.07 -34.29
CA ASP A 402 -9.05 10.19 -34.82
C ASP A 402 -7.75 10.94 -35.17
N PHE A 403 -6.62 10.24 -35.19
CA PHE A 403 -5.34 10.79 -35.64
C PHE A 403 -4.40 9.68 -36.08
N LYS A 404 -3.49 10.04 -36.99
CA LYS A 404 -2.42 9.16 -37.44
C LYS A 404 -1.54 8.74 -36.26
N LEU A 405 -1.33 7.43 -36.10
CA LEU A 405 -0.45 6.91 -35.05
C LEU A 405 0.98 7.44 -35.17
N LEU A 406 1.69 7.41 -34.04
CA LEU A 406 3.13 7.66 -34.01
C LEU A 406 3.86 6.49 -34.69
N SER A 407 4.90 6.77 -35.46
CA SER A 407 5.81 5.75 -36.00
C SER A 407 6.64 5.13 -34.87
N ALA A 408 7.35 4.04 -35.18
CA ALA A 408 8.28 3.42 -34.23
C ALA A 408 9.38 4.41 -33.80
N GLU A 409 9.88 5.21 -34.75
CA GLU A 409 10.88 6.25 -34.51
C GLU A 409 10.32 7.40 -33.68
N GLU A 410 9.09 7.84 -33.93
CA GLU A 410 8.42 8.86 -33.11
C GLU A 410 8.17 8.37 -31.68
N HIS A 411 8.01 7.06 -31.48
CA HIS A 411 7.92 6.44 -30.17
C HIS A 411 9.26 6.24 -29.45
N ALA A 412 10.37 6.03 -30.17
CA ALA A 412 11.66 5.67 -29.58
C ALA A 412 12.31 6.88 -28.89
N VAL A 413 12.34 6.88 -27.56
CA VAL A 413 13.00 7.89 -26.73
C VAL A 413 14.51 7.83 -26.95
N TRP A 414 15.06 6.62 -27.05
CA TRP A 414 16.46 6.39 -27.36
C TRP A 414 16.69 6.31 -28.87
N ASN A 415 17.78 6.90 -29.33
CA ASN A 415 18.21 6.94 -30.73
C ASN A 415 19.72 7.27 -30.84
N GLU A 416 20.21 7.53 -32.05
CA GLU A 416 21.63 7.81 -32.31
C GLU A 416 22.18 9.02 -31.53
N THR A 417 21.38 10.09 -31.34
CA THR A 417 21.80 11.28 -30.59
C THR A 417 21.42 11.23 -29.11
N HIS A 418 20.57 10.28 -28.71
CA HIS A 418 20.13 10.03 -27.34
C HIS A 418 20.26 8.52 -27.03
N PRO A 419 21.48 8.00 -26.81
CA PRO A 419 21.70 6.56 -26.68
C PRO A 419 21.04 5.97 -25.44
N GLU A 420 20.59 4.71 -25.54
CA GLU A 420 20.02 3.97 -24.41
C GLU A 420 21.08 3.74 -23.33
N PRO A 421 20.77 4.01 -22.05
CA PRO A 421 21.71 3.80 -20.95
C PRO A 421 21.91 2.30 -20.64
N GLU A 422 23.09 1.96 -20.10
CA GLU A 422 23.37 0.60 -19.64
C GLU A 422 22.39 0.12 -18.56
N GLY A 423 22.06 -1.17 -18.61
CA GLY A 423 21.15 -1.84 -17.69
C GLY A 423 21.67 -3.19 -17.17
N GLY A 424 20.74 -4.04 -16.73
CA GLY A 424 21.02 -5.41 -16.35
C GLY A 424 21.55 -5.59 -14.92
N GLU A 425 22.17 -6.73 -14.65
CA GLU A 425 22.49 -7.19 -13.30
C GLU A 425 23.46 -6.26 -12.54
N LYS A 426 24.42 -5.66 -13.26
CA LYS A 426 25.37 -4.70 -12.69
C LYS A 426 24.65 -3.44 -12.20
N LEU A 427 23.74 -2.90 -13.00
CA LEU A 427 22.90 -1.77 -12.59
C LEU A 427 22.00 -2.16 -11.43
N GLU A 428 21.37 -3.33 -11.48
CA GLU A 428 20.48 -3.80 -10.42
C GLU A 428 21.15 -3.79 -9.04
N ARG A 429 22.35 -4.37 -8.93
CA ARG A 429 23.13 -4.39 -7.67
C ARG A 429 23.62 -3.01 -7.27
N LYS A 430 24.00 -2.18 -8.24
CA LYS A 430 24.37 -0.78 -7.98
C LYS A 430 23.17 -0.01 -7.41
N LEU A 431 21.98 -0.22 -7.95
CA LEU A 431 20.74 0.41 -7.52
C LEU A 431 20.35 -0.01 -6.10
N THR A 432 20.32 -1.32 -5.80
CA THR A 432 19.99 -1.81 -4.45
C THR A 432 20.99 -1.33 -3.41
N LYS A 433 22.28 -1.30 -3.74
CA LYS A 433 23.32 -0.76 -2.87
C LYS A 433 23.16 0.74 -2.65
N TRP A 434 22.96 1.52 -3.72
CA TRP A 434 22.74 2.96 -3.63
C TRP A 434 21.51 3.32 -2.79
N LEU A 435 20.39 2.58 -2.96
CA LEU A 435 19.18 2.77 -2.14
C LEU A 435 19.46 2.52 -0.66
N ALA A 436 20.24 1.49 -0.33
CA ALA A 436 20.62 1.21 1.06
C ALA A 436 21.52 2.30 1.63
N GLU A 437 22.58 2.71 0.91
CA GLU A 437 23.49 3.77 1.35
C GLU A 437 22.79 5.13 1.55
N ARG A 438 21.86 5.46 0.65
CA ARG A 438 20.99 6.64 0.77
C ARG A 438 20.15 6.58 2.05
N ASP A 439 19.48 5.45 2.27
CA ASP A 439 18.57 5.28 3.41
C ASP A 439 19.34 5.23 4.74
N ASP A 440 20.49 4.56 4.78
CA ASP A 440 21.37 4.51 5.95
C ASP A 440 21.88 5.91 6.29
N SER A 441 22.34 6.67 5.29
CA SER A 441 22.78 8.06 5.47
C SER A 441 21.66 8.94 6.00
N LEU A 442 20.45 8.82 5.44
CA LEU A 442 19.26 9.54 5.90
C LEU A 442 18.95 9.25 7.37
N LEU A 443 18.90 7.96 7.75
CA LEU A 443 18.52 7.54 9.10
C LEU A 443 19.61 7.76 10.16
N VAL A 444 20.89 7.74 9.77
CA VAL A 444 22.02 8.07 10.63
C VAL A 444 22.04 9.55 10.99
N ASN A 445 21.75 10.42 10.01
CA ASN A 445 21.82 11.87 10.16
C ASN A 445 20.58 12.51 10.81
N LEU A 446 19.53 11.74 11.11
CA LEU A 446 18.36 12.25 11.85
C LEU A 446 18.77 12.76 13.24
N PRO A 447 18.26 13.93 13.66
CA PRO A 447 18.41 14.39 15.04
C PRO A 447 17.97 13.32 16.05
N PRO A 448 18.64 13.13 17.20
CA PRO A 448 18.36 12.02 18.11
C PRO A 448 16.89 11.88 18.56
N GLY A 449 16.19 13.00 18.75
CA GLY A 449 14.75 13.00 19.10
C GLY A 449 13.87 12.53 17.94
N GLU A 450 14.12 13.05 16.74
CA GLU A 450 13.41 12.65 15.51
C GLU A 450 13.68 11.19 15.16
N LYS A 451 14.94 10.75 15.26
CA LYS A 451 15.34 9.37 15.03
C LYS A 451 14.54 8.39 15.88
N LYS A 452 14.36 8.69 17.17
CA LYS A 452 13.53 7.85 18.06
C LYS A 452 12.08 7.75 17.58
N ILE A 453 11.49 8.87 17.14
CA ILE A 453 10.10 8.92 16.64
C ILE A 453 9.97 8.13 15.33
N VAL A 454 10.87 8.38 14.38
CA VAL A 454 10.87 7.71 13.07
C VAL A 454 11.03 6.20 13.23
N PHE A 455 12.04 5.75 13.98
CA PHE A 455 12.25 4.32 14.20
C PHE A 455 11.07 3.71 14.94
N ARG A 456 10.50 4.42 15.93
CA ARG A 456 9.34 3.93 16.67
C ARG A 456 8.14 3.69 15.74
N LYS A 457 7.79 4.70 14.94
CA LYS A 457 6.70 4.61 13.96
C LYS A 457 6.95 3.49 12.95
N ALA A 458 8.17 3.40 12.41
CA ALA A 458 8.53 2.35 11.46
C ALA A 458 8.41 0.93 12.05
N TRP A 459 8.94 0.69 13.25
CA TRP A 459 8.84 -0.61 13.92
C TRP A 459 7.39 -0.95 14.28
N GLU A 460 6.57 0.01 14.72
CA GLU A 460 5.13 -0.20 14.93
C GLU A 460 4.40 -0.56 13.64
N THR A 461 4.74 0.07 12.52
CA THR A 461 4.17 -0.24 11.20
C THR A 461 4.60 -1.61 10.68
N ILE A 462 5.89 -1.97 10.84
CA ILE A 462 6.46 -3.26 10.41
C ILE A 462 5.85 -4.42 11.20
N ILE A 463 5.74 -4.27 12.52
CA ILE A 463 5.05 -5.25 13.36
C ILE A 463 3.57 -5.23 13.02
N GLY A 464 2.99 -4.04 12.87
CA GLY A 464 1.59 -3.81 12.57
C GLY A 464 0.70 -3.88 13.81
N ARG A 465 1.28 -3.61 14.99
CA ARG A 465 0.59 -3.43 16.27
C ARG A 465 1.34 -2.43 17.15
N LYS A 466 0.60 -1.50 17.74
CA LYS A 466 1.09 -0.60 18.80
C LYS A 466 0.87 -1.26 20.17
N TYR A 467 1.70 -0.89 21.14
CA TYR A 467 1.41 -1.24 22.54
C TYR A 467 0.17 -0.47 23.00
N ASP A 468 -0.81 -1.18 23.56
CA ASP A 468 -2.05 -0.61 24.07
C ASP A 468 -2.24 -0.99 25.55
N GLU A 469 -2.22 0.01 26.42
CA GLU A 469 -2.44 -0.14 27.87
C GLU A 469 -3.92 -0.26 28.25
N LYS A 470 -4.81 0.15 27.36
CA LYS A 470 -6.27 0.12 27.55
C LYS A 470 -6.91 -1.12 26.96
N ALA A 471 -6.12 -1.97 26.30
CA ALA A 471 -6.58 -3.21 25.70
C ALA A 471 -7.36 -4.08 26.71
N ASP A 472 -8.40 -4.73 26.18
CA ASP A 472 -9.21 -5.68 26.92
C ASP A 472 -8.85 -7.12 26.59
N PHE A 473 -8.96 -7.97 27.62
CA PHE A 473 -8.47 -9.34 27.58
C PHE A 473 -9.50 -10.29 28.18
N SER A 474 -9.62 -11.47 27.58
CA SER A 474 -10.20 -12.63 28.26
C SER A 474 -9.08 -13.55 28.70
N HIS A 475 -8.99 -13.87 29.99
CA HIS A 475 -8.04 -14.85 30.50
C HIS A 475 -8.80 -15.97 31.22
N LYS A 476 -8.80 -17.19 30.64
CA LYS A 476 -9.44 -18.38 31.21
C LYS A 476 -8.41 -19.52 31.23
N LYS A 477 -8.17 -20.10 32.40
CA LYS A 477 -7.09 -21.07 32.64
C LYS A 477 -5.72 -20.47 32.26
N ASN A 478 -5.06 -20.99 31.24
CA ASN A 478 -3.81 -20.46 30.68
C ASN A 478 -4.04 -19.73 29.34
N ARG A 479 -5.28 -19.55 28.89
CA ARG A 479 -5.58 -18.98 27.57
C ARG A 479 -5.90 -17.50 27.69
N LEU A 480 -5.09 -16.67 27.07
CA LEU A 480 -5.22 -15.21 27.01
C LEU A 480 -5.63 -14.79 25.60
N VAL A 481 -6.77 -14.10 25.47
CA VAL A 481 -7.28 -13.58 24.20
C VAL A 481 -7.24 -12.06 24.23
N HIS A 482 -6.57 -11.45 23.26
CA HIS A 482 -6.61 -10.00 23.05
C HIS A 482 -7.89 -9.63 22.29
N LEU A 483 -8.91 -9.18 23.02
CA LEU A 483 -10.28 -9.02 22.51
C LEU A 483 -10.38 -8.14 21.26
N PRO A 484 -9.65 -7.01 21.12
CA PRO A 484 -9.73 -6.18 19.92
C PRO A 484 -9.30 -6.90 18.64
N SER A 485 -8.34 -7.83 18.74
CA SER A 485 -7.82 -8.58 17.58
C SER A 485 -8.37 -9.99 17.42
N GLY A 486 -8.93 -10.57 18.49
CA GLY A 486 -9.26 -11.99 18.57
C GLY A 486 -8.05 -12.95 18.62
N GLU A 487 -6.81 -12.44 18.59
CA GLU A 487 -5.60 -13.26 18.69
C GLU A 487 -5.45 -13.88 20.08
N GLU A 488 -5.02 -15.15 20.10
CA GLU A 488 -4.89 -15.99 21.28
C GLU A 488 -3.42 -16.30 21.60
N THR A 489 -3.05 -16.24 22.88
CA THR A 489 -1.75 -16.72 23.37
C THR A 489 -1.93 -17.48 24.68
N PHE A 490 -0.99 -18.38 24.98
CA PHE A 490 -1.02 -19.13 26.24
C PHE A 490 -0.07 -18.52 27.25
N LEU A 491 -0.59 -18.20 28.42
CA LEU A 491 0.11 -17.62 29.55
C LEU A 491 -0.08 -18.50 30.78
N GLU A 492 0.99 -19.15 31.22
CA GLU A 492 0.99 -20.09 32.33
C GLU A 492 1.67 -19.46 33.54
N ALA A 493 1.02 -19.50 34.71
CA ALA A 493 1.68 -19.21 35.98
C ALA A 493 2.45 -20.47 36.41
N VAL A 494 3.77 -20.35 36.62
CA VAL A 494 4.64 -21.50 36.93
C VAL A 494 4.69 -21.77 38.44
N GLU A 495 4.80 -20.72 39.26
CA GLU A 495 4.71 -20.75 40.73
C GLU A 495 4.15 -19.39 41.21
N PRO A 496 3.14 -19.37 42.10
CA PRO A 496 2.70 -18.11 42.72
C PRO A 496 3.50 -17.82 43.99
N THR A 497 3.90 -16.57 44.17
CA THR A 497 4.24 -15.98 45.47
C THR A 497 3.28 -14.82 45.78
N GLU A 498 3.43 -14.16 46.92
CA GLU A 498 2.46 -13.24 47.51
C GLU A 498 2.00 -12.11 46.55
N GLU A 499 0.82 -11.57 46.83
CA GLU A 499 0.27 -10.42 46.10
C GLU A 499 1.18 -9.19 46.29
N GLY A 500 1.65 -8.61 45.18
CA GLY A 500 2.60 -7.50 45.19
C GLY A 500 4.01 -7.84 44.70
N ASP A 501 4.33 -9.10 44.41
CA ASP A 501 5.63 -9.47 43.85
C ASP A 501 5.82 -9.03 42.38
N GLN A 502 7.08 -8.87 41.95
CA GLN A 502 7.42 -8.43 40.60
C GLN A 502 7.12 -9.53 39.57
N PRO A 503 6.30 -9.28 38.52
CA PRO A 503 6.08 -10.27 37.47
C PRO A 503 7.33 -10.45 36.59
N ILE A 504 7.71 -11.70 36.37
CA ILE A 504 8.77 -12.13 35.47
C ILE A 504 8.17 -13.02 34.38
N LEU A 505 8.27 -12.60 33.13
CA LEU A 505 7.81 -13.35 31.97
C LEU A 505 8.98 -14.05 31.28
N TRP A 506 8.93 -15.38 31.28
CA TRP A 506 9.91 -16.26 30.64
C TRP A 506 9.45 -16.64 29.22
N LEU A 507 10.38 -16.51 28.26
CA LEU A 507 10.13 -16.72 26.83
C LEU A 507 11.11 -17.75 26.26
N GLY A 508 10.57 -18.81 25.67
CA GLY A 508 11.36 -19.88 25.07
C GLY A 508 12.05 -20.80 26.09
N TYR A 509 11.45 -20.98 27.27
CA TYR A 509 11.85 -21.92 28.31
C TYR A 509 10.72 -22.89 28.61
N GLU A 510 11.06 -24.10 29.06
CA GLU A 510 10.09 -25.06 29.59
C GLU A 510 9.78 -24.78 31.08
N SER A 511 8.57 -25.15 31.51
CA SER A 511 8.12 -24.88 32.89
C SER A 511 9.02 -25.54 33.94
N SER A 512 9.61 -26.70 33.65
CA SER A 512 10.59 -27.37 34.52
C SER A 512 11.90 -26.58 34.64
N GLU A 513 12.37 -25.98 33.54
CA GLU A 513 13.57 -25.14 33.55
C GLU A 513 13.33 -23.86 34.34
N ILE A 514 12.16 -23.25 34.17
CA ILE A 514 11.77 -22.04 34.90
C ILE A 514 11.82 -22.31 36.40
N LYS A 515 11.21 -23.40 36.90
CA LYS A 515 11.23 -23.77 38.32
C LYS A 515 12.64 -23.94 38.89
N ARG A 516 13.56 -24.47 38.07
CA ARG A 516 14.97 -24.64 38.45
C ARG A 516 15.72 -23.31 38.51
N LEU A 517 15.38 -22.37 37.64
CA LEU A 517 16.09 -21.09 37.47
C LEU A 517 15.46 -19.95 38.28
N SER A 518 14.19 -20.06 38.66
CA SER A 518 13.51 -19.11 39.54
C SER A 518 14.13 -19.12 40.93
N LYS A 519 14.45 -17.94 41.45
CA LYS A 519 14.94 -17.72 42.81
C LYS A 519 14.18 -16.57 43.43
N GLY A 520 13.77 -16.70 44.69
CA GLY A 520 13.15 -15.65 45.49
C GLY A 520 11.64 -15.46 45.27
N LYS A 521 11.09 -14.40 45.86
CA LYS A 521 9.66 -14.03 45.84
C LYS A 521 9.30 -13.21 44.58
N ASN A 522 9.09 -13.87 43.44
CA ASN A 522 8.64 -13.23 42.20
C ASN A 522 7.52 -14.05 41.54
N LEU A 523 6.64 -13.37 40.79
CA LEU A 523 5.57 -14.04 40.05
C LEU A 523 6.09 -14.51 38.69
N HIS A 524 6.24 -15.82 38.53
CA HIS A 524 6.82 -16.40 37.31
C HIS A 524 5.76 -16.83 36.31
N TYR A 525 5.80 -16.24 35.13
CA TYR A 525 4.92 -16.55 34.00
C TYR A 525 5.71 -17.13 32.83
N ARG A 526 5.13 -18.09 32.13
CA ARG A 526 5.61 -18.59 30.84
C ARG A 526 4.61 -18.20 29.76
N ALA A 527 5.07 -17.60 28.66
CA ALA A 527 4.23 -17.39 27.48
C ALA A 527 4.62 -18.36 26.36
N ILE A 528 3.60 -18.98 25.76
CA ILE A 528 3.70 -19.71 24.50
C ILE A 528 3.12 -18.81 23.42
N THR A 529 4.02 -18.17 22.66
CA THR A 529 3.66 -17.30 21.54
C THR A 529 3.29 -18.13 20.31
N PHE A 530 2.73 -17.47 19.31
CA PHE A 530 2.29 -18.00 18.04
C PHE A 530 3.35 -18.94 17.41
N ARG A 531 2.87 -20.12 17.03
CA ARG A 531 3.58 -21.12 16.26
C ARG A 531 2.68 -21.54 15.11
N GLU A 532 3.29 -21.79 13.95
CA GLU A 532 2.58 -22.45 12.87
C GLU A 532 2.57 -23.96 13.12
N GLU A 533 1.57 -24.67 12.58
CA GLU A 533 1.44 -26.12 12.74
C GLU A 533 2.60 -26.90 12.11
N LYS A 534 3.26 -26.32 11.10
CA LYS A 534 4.43 -26.89 10.45
C LYS A 534 5.71 -26.44 11.14
N GLU A 535 6.57 -27.40 11.49
CA GLU A 535 7.94 -27.10 11.90
C GLU A 535 8.77 -26.56 10.73
N GLY A 536 9.73 -25.68 11.03
CA GLY A 536 10.62 -25.08 10.04
C GLY A 536 10.13 -23.74 9.50
N PHE A 537 10.12 -23.61 8.17
CA PHE A 537 9.85 -22.36 7.45
C PHE A 537 8.44 -21.81 7.65
N THR A 538 8.33 -20.48 7.55
CA THR A 538 7.05 -19.75 7.58
C THR A 538 6.20 -20.11 6.36
N SER A 539 4.91 -20.31 6.59
CA SER A 539 3.93 -20.64 5.56
C SER A 539 3.78 -19.51 4.55
N THR A 540 3.64 -19.87 3.28
CA THR A 540 3.41 -18.94 2.17
C THR A 540 2.04 -19.17 1.54
N VAL A 541 1.49 -18.15 0.89
CA VAL A 541 0.28 -18.31 0.09
C VAL A 541 0.50 -19.30 -1.07
N ALA A 542 -0.58 -19.82 -1.64
CA ALA A 542 -0.54 -20.74 -2.78
C ALA A 542 -0.21 -20.02 -4.11
N ASN A 543 0.94 -19.35 -4.17
CA ASN A 543 1.49 -18.72 -5.36
C ASN A 543 2.82 -19.38 -5.73
N LYS A 544 2.98 -19.78 -7.00
CA LYS A 544 4.19 -20.46 -7.48
C LYS A 544 5.42 -19.55 -7.58
N ARG A 545 5.23 -18.23 -7.51
CA ARG A 545 6.28 -17.22 -7.65
C ARG A 545 6.90 -16.95 -6.28
N GLU A 546 8.21 -17.12 -6.18
CA GLU A 546 8.99 -17.03 -4.94
C GLU A 546 9.28 -15.58 -4.54
N PHE A 547 8.22 -14.78 -4.38
CA PHE A 547 8.30 -13.38 -3.99
C PHE A 547 7.61 -13.15 -2.64
N ALA A 548 8.36 -12.66 -1.65
CA ALA A 548 7.88 -12.38 -0.30
C ALA A 548 6.62 -11.49 -0.28
N GLY A 549 6.53 -10.50 -1.18
CA GLY A 549 5.39 -9.58 -1.28
C GLY A 549 4.04 -10.25 -1.55
N TYR A 550 4.00 -11.46 -2.14
CA TYR A 550 2.73 -12.20 -2.30
C TYR A 550 2.20 -12.80 -1.00
N THR A 551 3.06 -13.01 0.01
CA THR A 551 2.65 -13.46 1.35
C THR A 551 2.64 -12.29 2.33
N HIS A 552 3.79 -11.65 2.50
CA HIS A 552 4.01 -10.59 3.49
C HIS A 552 3.48 -9.23 3.05
N GLY A 553 3.00 -9.09 1.82
CA GLY A 553 2.20 -7.94 1.42
C GLY A 553 0.80 -7.93 2.04
N PHE A 554 0.29 -9.08 2.48
CA PHE A 554 -1.08 -9.24 2.97
C PHE A 554 -1.18 -9.83 4.39
N ASN A 555 -0.10 -10.44 4.87
CA ASN A 555 -0.06 -11.14 6.16
C ASN A 555 1.14 -10.70 6.98
N HIS A 556 0.96 -10.53 8.30
CA HIS A 556 2.08 -10.36 9.23
C HIS A 556 2.99 -11.58 9.19
N SER A 557 4.31 -11.36 9.23
CA SER A 557 5.29 -12.44 9.36
C SER A 557 5.13 -13.17 10.69
N ARG A 558 5.66 -14.39 10.78
CA ARG A 558 5.67 -15.15 12.03
C ARG A 558 6.29 -14.36 13.18
N PHE A 559 7.43 -13.70 12.92
CA PHE A 559 8.09 -12.82 13.89
C PHE A 559 7.14 -11.73 14.41
N ALA A 560 6.44 -11.02 13.51
CA ALA A 560 5.50 -9.96 13.90
C ALA A 560 4.34 -10.50 14.75
N ARG A 561 3.75 -11.65 14.39
CA ARG A 561 2.69 -12.30 15.17
C ARG A 561 3.15 -12.74 16.56
N GLN A 562 4.41 -13.17 16.71
CA GLN A 562 4.97 -13.47 18.02
C GLN A 562 5.14 -12.20 18.87
N VAL A 563 5.58 -11.09 18.27
CA VAL A 563 5.64 -9.79 18.96
C VAL A 563 4.24 -9.31 19.35
N HIS A 564 3.21 -9.55 18.54
CA HIS A 564 1.82 -9.25 18.88
C HIS A 564 1.41 -9.89 20.22
N ASP A 565 1.69 -11.18 20.40
CA ASP A 565 1.39 -11.90 21.64
C ASP A 565 2.13 -11.29 22.83
N LEU A 566 3.42 -10.97 22.65
CA LEU A 566 4.23 -10.40 23.72
C LEU A 566 3.72 -9.02 24.16
N LEU A 567 3.29 -8.17 23.21
CA LEU A 567 2.68 -6.88 23.53
C LEU A 567 1.38 -7.07 24.35
N SER A 568 0.57 -8.05 23.98
CA SER A 568 -0.66 -8.42 24.69
C SER A 568 -0.38 -8.97 26.10
N VAL A 569 0.59 -9.88 26.25
CA VAL A 569 0.97 -10.43 27.56
C VAL A 569 1.55 -9.35 28.48
N VAL A 570 2.41 -8.47 27.97
CA VAL A 570 2.97 -7.37 28.75
C VAL A 570 1.88 -6.44 29.26
N SER A 571 0.95 -6.04 28.38
CA SER A 571 -0.19 -5.18 28.76
C SER A 571 -1.07 -5.86 29.82
N TYR A 572 -1.43 -7.14 29.61
CA TYR A 572 -2.20 -7.93 30.55
C TYR A 572 -1.53 -8.03 31.93
N LEU A 573 -0.24 -8.39 31.99
CA LEU A 573 0.49 -8.54 33.26
C LEU A 573 0.62 -7.20 34.00
N LYS A 574 0.89 -6.11 33.28
CA LYS A 574 0.93 -4.76 33.88
C LYS A 574 -0.43 -4.37 34.45
N LYS A 575 -1.52 -4.60 33.71
CA LYS A 575 -2.91 -4.33 34.17
C LYS A 575 -3.28 -5.19 35.38
N LYS A 576 -2.90 -6.47 35.38
CA LYS A 576 -3.20 -7.42 36.45
C LYS A 576 -2.49 -7.10 37.76
N HIS A 577 -1.20 -6.77 37.70
CA HIS A 577 -0.35 -6.66 38.90
C HIS A 577 0.00 -5.22 39.29
N GLY A 578 -0.39 -4.23 38.48
CA GLY A 578 0.01 -2.83 38.67
C GLY A 578 1.51 -2.57 38.48
N LYS A 579 2.30 -3.59 38.11
CA LYS A 579 3.76 -3.53 37.96
C LYS A 579 4.20 -3.97 36.57
N ALA A 580 5.11 -3.21 35.96
CA ALA A 580 5.68 -3.53 34.66
C ALA A 580 6.53 -4.81 34.73
N PRO A 581 6.27 -5.86 33.93
CA PRO A 581 7.02 -7.11 33.99
C PRO A 581 8.49 -6.98 33.59
N VAL A 582 9.31 -7.89 34.13
CA VAL A 582 10.67 -8.18 33.64
C VAL A 582 10.59 -9.32 32.64
N LEU A 583 11.18 -9.15 31.47
CA LEU A 583 11.25 -10.20 30.44
C LEU A 583 12.54 -11.00 30.60
N ARG A 584 12.47 -12.32 30.47
CA ARG A 584 13.63 -13.22 30.36
C ARG A 584 13.47 -14.11 29.14
N ALA A 585 14.36 -13.98 28.17
CA ALA A 585 14.24 -14.69 26.89
C ALA A 585 15.45 -15.58 26.59
N SER A 586 15.19 -16.81 26.15
CA SER A 586 16.21 -17.70 25.60
C SER A 586 16.65 -17.23 24.20
N ALA A 587 17.68 -17.86 23.63
CA ALA A 587 18.17 -17.54 22.29
C ALA A 587 17.09 -17.68 21.19
N ALA A 588 16.07 -18.52 21.40
CA ALA A 588 14.99 -18.76 20.45
C ALA A 588 14.01 -17.58 20.35
N MET A 589 13.82 -16.82 21.43
CA MET A 589 12.81 -15.76 21.53
C MET A 589 13.42 -14.38 21.83
N ARG A 590 14.75 -14.27 21.80
CA ARG A 590 15.49 -13.07 22.16
C ARG A 590 15.04 -11.86 21.37
N GLU A 591 15.04 -11.94 20.05
CA GLU A 591 14.80 -10.78 19.20
C GLU A 591 13.36 -10.31 19.30
N GLN A 592 12.40 -11.24 19.36
CA GLN A 592 10.99 -10.94 19.62
C GLN A 592 10.81 -10.23 20.97
N ALA A 593 11.50 -10.70 22.01
CA ALA A 593 11.47 -10.08 23.34
C ALA A 593 12.09 -8.67 23.34
N MET A 594 13.19 -8.47 22.62
CA MET A 594 13.81 -7.16 22.44
C MET A 594 12.88 -6.19 21.71
N THR A 595 12.25 -6.62 20.62
CA THR A 595 11.28 -5.81 19.88
C THR A 595 10.05 -5.48 20.74
N ALA A 596 9.49 -6.46 21.45
CA ALA A 596 8.36 -6.24 22.35
C ALA A 596 8.72 -5.28 23.49
N ALA A 597 9.90 -5.43 24.12
CA ALA A 597 10.36 -4.51 25.16
C ALA A 597 10.55 -3.08 24.64
N TYR A 598 11.11 -2.93 23.43
CA TYR A 598 11.28 -1.65 22.76
C TYR A 598 9.91 -1.00 22.49
N LEU A 599 8.96 -1.78 21.97
CA LEU A 599 7.61 -1.32 21.65
C LEU A 599 6.74 -1.08 22.91
N SER A 600 6.97 -1.79 24.01
CA SER A 600 6.27 -1.57 25.27
C SER A 600 6.84 -0.40 26.09
N GLY A 601 8.04 0.09 25.77
CA GLY A 601 8.63 1.25 26.42
C GLY A 601 8.71 1.10 27.94
N GLY A 602 8.04 1.99 28.70
CA GLY A 602 7.97 1.95 30.16
C GLY A 602 7.17 0.78 30.74
N ALA A 603 6.37 0.08 29.94
CA ALA A 603 5.59 -1.07 30.38
C ALA A 603 6.42 -2.35 30.59
N VAL A 604 7.72 -2.31 30.27
CA VAL A 604 8.71 -3.33 30.65
C VAL A 604 9.76 -2.68 31.55
N SER A 605 9.98 -3.26 32.73
CA SER A 605 10.91 -2.74 33.74
C SER A 605 12.36 -3.20 33.50
N GLY A 606 12.54 -4.39 32.91
CA GLY A 606 13.84 -4.92 32.52
C GLY A 606 13.72 -6.07 31.52
N LEU A 607 14.80 -6.35 30.80
CA LEU A 607 14.89 -7.43 29.84
C LEU A 607 16.23 -8.15 30.01
N LYS A 608 16.17 -9.46 30.22
CA LYS A 608 17.34 -10.35 30.21
C LYS A 608 17.27 -11.30 29.03
N VAL A 609 18.36 -11.42 28.29
CA VAL A 609 18.41 -12.28 27.11
C VAL A 609 19.69 -13.09 27.06
N ALA A 610 19.62 -14.30 26.54
CA ALA A 610 20.81 -15.10 26.26
C ALA A 610 21.74 -14.40 25.24
N LYS A 611 23.05 -14.59 25.38
CA LYS A 611 24.03 -14.18 24.35
C LYS A 611 23.71 -14.82 22.99
N SER A 612 23.86 -14.04 21.92
CA SER A 612 23.64 -14.44 20.53
C SER A 612 24.24 -13.37 19.59
N ASP A 613 24.74 -13.83 18.45
CA ASP A 613 25.33 -13.00 17.39
C ASP A 613 24.38 -12.79 16.21
N PHE A 614 23.10 -13.16 16.36
CA PHE A 614 22.08 -13.02 15.32
C PHE A 614 21.90 -11.56 14.87
N ARG A 615 21.73 -11.41 13.55
CA ARG A 615 21.38 -10.17 12.87
C ARG A 615 20.28 -10.48 11.87
N PHE A 616 19.31 -9.59 11.68
CA PHE A 616 18.37 -9.74 10.57
C PHE A 616 19.11 -9.77 9.23
N ALA A 617 20.20 -8.98 9.12
CA ALA A 617 21.06 -8.97 7.94
C ALA A 617 21.79 -10.29 7.65
N SER A 618 21.79 -11.27 8.56
CA SER A 618 22.36 -12.60 8.28
C SER A 618 21.36 -13.56 7.61
N LEU A 619 20.09 -13.17 7.47
CA LEU A 619 19.07 -14.00 6.82
C LEU A 619 19.22 -13.98 5.30
N THR A 620 19.11 -15.17 4.70
CA THR A 620 19.21 -15.38 3.24
C THR A 620 17.96 -16.08 2.66
N ASP A 621 16.94 -16.31 3.48
CA ASP A 621 15.66 -16.86 3.04
C ASP A 621 14.51 -16.09 3.69
N TYR A 622 13.63 -15.50 2.87
CA TYR A 622 12.46 -14.76 3.36
C TYR A 622 11.44 -15.65 4.08
N ARG A 623 11.57 -16.98 3.97
CA ARG A 623 10.72 -17.94 4.69
C ARG A 623 11.24 -18.25 6.09
N ASP A 624 12.43 -17.76 6.47
CA ASP A 624 12.97 -17.95 7.81
C ASP A 624 11.97 -17.49 8.89
N PRO A 625 11.77 -18.23 9.98
CA PRO A 625 10.88 -17.84 11.08
C PRO A 625 11.17 -16.45 11.69
N LYS A 626 12.42 -15.98 11.62
CA LYS A 626 12.86 -14.66 12.09
C LYS A 626 12.79 -13.58 11.00
N PHE A 627 12.34 -13.90 9.79
CA PHE A 627 12.19 -12.91 8.73
C PHE A 627 11.19 -11.80 9.12
N LEU A 628 11.64 -10.56 8.97
CA LEU A 628 10.86 -9.37 9.24
C LEU A 628 11.21 -8.28 8.21
N PRO A 629 10.35 -8.04 7.20
CA PRO A 629 10.59 -7.01 6.20
C PRO A 629 10.90 -5.65 6.82
N GLY A 630 11.92 -4.96 6.29
CA GLY A 630 12.35 -3.65 6.80
C GLY A 630 13.19 -3.63 8.06
N ALA A 631 13.39 -4.76 8.75
CA ALA A 631 14.15 -4.79 10.01
C ALA A 631 15.59 -4.28 9.85
N VAL A 632 16.25 -4.53 8.70
CA VAL A 632 17.61 -4.06 8.45
C VAL A 632 17.63 -2.55 8.17
N LYS A 633 16.69 -2.04 7.36
CA LYS A 633 16.58 -0.59 7.10
C LYS A 633 16.47 0.22 8.38
N TYR A 634 15.69 -0.26 9.37
CA TYR A 634 15.51 0.45 10.64
C TYR A 634 16.45 -0.05 11.75
N GLY A 635 17.71 -0.29 11.39
CA GLY A 635 18.84 -0.41 12.31
C GLY A 635 19.07 -1.78 12.92
N ASP A 636 18.33 -2.81 12.48
CA ASP A 636 18.58 -4.21 12.83
C ASP A 636 18.54 -4.43 14.37
N VAL A 637 19.12 -5.53 14.86
CA VAL A 637 19.28 -5.82 16.29
C VAL A 637 20.15 -4.77 16.98
N ALA A 638 21.06 -4.10 16.25
CA ALA A 638 21.94 -3.07 16.80
C ALA A 638 21.14 -1.87 17.35
N TRP A 639 20.13 -1.41 16.62
CA TRP A 639 19.22 -0.37 17.10
C TRP A 639 18.46 -0.81 18.34
N LEU A 640 17.91 -2.04 18.35
CA LEU A 640 17.18 -2.54 19.51
C LEU A 640 18.05 -2.55 20.77
N LYS A 641 19.32 -3.00 20.66
CA LYS A 641 20.29 -2.94 21.77
C LYS A 641 20.52 -1.50 22.24
N GLN A 642 20.74 -0.58 21.31
CA GLN A 642 20.97 0.84 21.62
C GLN A 642 19.75 1.48 22.30
N ALA A 643 18.56 1.24 21.77
CA ALA A 643 17.31 1.84 22.25
C ALA A 643 16.88 1.30 23.62
N LEU A 644 17.16 0.03 23.91
CA LEU A 644 16.90 -0.57 25.22
C LEU A 644 17.92 -0.14 26.27
N GLY A 645 19.17 0.11 25.87
CA GLY A 645 20.23 0.62 26.76
C GLY A 645 20.34 -0.19 28.06
N LYS A 646 20.29 0.49 29.20
CA LYS A 646 20.41 -0.13 30.53
C LYS A 646 19.28 -1.13 30.87
N LYS A 647 18.15 -1.13 30.14
CA LYS A 647 17.08 -2.12 30.36
C LYS A 647 17.48 -3.52 29.88
N LEU A 648 18.45 -3.61 28.97
CA LEU A 648 18.91 -4.87 28.40
C LEU A 648 20.11 -5.40 29.20
N ALA A 649 19.95 -6.59 29.80
CA ALA A 649 21.04 -7.38 30.36
C ALA A 649 21.24 -8.63 29.50
N VAL A 650 22.50 -8.95 29.19
CA VAL A 650 22.86 -10.19 28.51
C VAL A 650 23.29 -11.20 29.57
N GLU A 651 22.61 -12.34 29.62
CA GLU A 651 22.95 -13.48 30.48
C GLU A 651 23.84 -14.50 29.75
#